data_AF-A0A0D1ZHR4-F1
#
_entry.id   AF-A0A0D1ZHR4-F1
#
_cell.length_a   1.000
_cell.length_b   1.000
_cell.length_c   1.000
_cell.angle_alpha   90.00
_cell.angle_beta   90.00
_cell.angle_gamma   90.00
#
_symmetry.space_group_name_H-M   'P 1'
#
loop_
_entity.id
_entity.type
_entity.pdbx_description
1 polymer ?
#
loop_
_entity_poly.entity_id
_entity_poly.type
_entity_poly.pdbx_seq_one_letter_code
_entity_poly.pdbx_strand_id
1 'polypeptide(L)'
;MESSTTIISWQHAFENHRIPQTRVIEKQLRASAAQNKDKLRALVGGSYRELLATAEAIVVLDAQTRTAEDNLLSISHNCRPPQQDASPRPPPADKVALAQFRLLQRCCTTAASSLRDQHILRCAQLLVVSRLLLKSLGDQDTLTKSLDSLRNKLGALRRQLLLRTEARLTNPTSTLSDLLESICAYCLVTSSSSEDALEHLRQLRLEKIRRQLSASHQRPTICQALRYQILSLQTFKSLIGRPMVDSINNLQKRPILEDPSIRDLECLGLDQTFSLIPDEIRSFVPYFKRSAPTFEETQAKLETWSRESLRIFSDALHHCLPTLDQIDEVLGLRQELYTILLPSYFSTPAGSDIKEQIAQALNKRVNDICHNRSAYLVRITMPLLDKLAASKTTKSLWDSELALLNLDAGGTKLITRVKNRHEGNSVALSKASKSLNIWITTTNSAFDQLNEITKLRWRDIVEEPEEENEDEASDLIKELCETDSRLYRDNLQEALQKALLEYETSITERATQVVEEPETVSHVVALLRSIRMSTSALQHSFPEQARFAKLPEIVRKLHQLVATEVSLQLSASREGQKKSMKWSKDMLPDNMPSPCAFSTLRQLCKIMLEVGGTDLWSLPVVGLVKEAVGSHIFRSEVKAWYMENEFDEAYLSIALGRDTSAAPREKTNIKSASEYWARTKLLFGVLGFPDGMGE
;
A
#
# COMPACT_ATOMS: atom_id res chain seq x y z
N MET A 1 -34.12 -88.84 16.46
CA MET A 1 -33.13 -88.92 17.56
C MET A 1 -31.77 -89.04 16.93
N GLU A 2 -31.10 -87.89 16.87
CA GLU A 2 -29.73 -87.73 16.42
C GLU A 2 -28.79 -88.11 17.57
N SER A 3 -27.94 -89.10 17.32
CA SER A 3 -26.64 -89.20 17.94
C SER A 3 -25.74 -89.93 16.96
N SER A 4 -25.14 -89.17 16.06
CA SER A 4 -23.96 -89.60 15.32
C SER A 4 -22.87 -89.91 16.35
N THR A 5 -22.82 -91.15 16.83
CA THR A 5 -21.78 -91.65 17.74
C THR A 5 -20.49 -91.79 16.94
N THR A 6 -19.75 -90.69 16.83
CA THR A 6 -18.37 -90.68 16.34
C THR A 6 -17.48 -91.35 17.38
N ILE A 7 -17.14 -92.61 17.13
CA ILE A 7 -16.17 -93.36 17.91
C ILE A 7 -14.78 -92.92 17.44
N ILE A 8 -14.00 -92.32 18.34
CA ILE A 8 -12.67 -91.76 18.04
C ILE A 8 -11.59 -92.86 18.06
N SER A 9 -11.80 -93.92 18.85
CA SER A 9 -10.88 -95.07 19.00
C SER A 9 -11.68 -96.36 19.19
N TRP A 10 -11.18 -97.48 18.67
CA TRP A 10 -11.81 -98.79 18.80
C TRP A 10 -12.02 -99.21 20.27
N GLN A 11 -11.14 -98.78 21.19
CA GLN A 11 -11.23 -99.08 22.62
C GLN A 11 -12.51 -98.49 23.25
N HIS A 12 -12.88 -97.27 22.84
CA HIS A 12 -14.04 -96.55 23.35
C HIS A 12 -15.38 -97.23 23.02
N ALA A 13 -15.40 -98.11 22.01
CA ALA A 13 -16.59 -98.89 21.65
C ALA A 13 -16.86 -100.06 22.62
N PHE A 14 -15.82 -100.59 23.27
CA PHE A 14 -15.92 -101.74 24.17
C PHE A 14 -16.00 -101.33 25.65
N GLU A 15 -15.45 -100.17 26.03
CA GLU A 15 -15.48 -99.68 27.41
C GLU A 15 -16.84 -99.06 27.79
N ASN A 16 -17.44 -98.29 26.88
CA ASN A 16 -18.62 -97.46 27.20
C ASN A 16 -19.95 -98.01 26.67
N HIS A 17 -19.95 -99.08 25.86
CA HIS A 17 -21.16 -99.62 25.24
C HIS A 17 -21.29 -101.12 25.53
N ARG A 18 -22.49 -101.58 25.89
CA ARG A 18 -22.75 -103.00 26.14
C ARG A 18 -22.71 -103.79 24.82
N ILE A 19 -22.32 -105.06 24.89
CA ILE A 19 -22.11 -105.96 23.74
C ILE A 19 -23.21 -105.89 22.65
N PRO A 20 -24.53 -105.83 22.96
CA PRO A 20 -25.56 -105.69 21.93
C PRO A 20 -25.46 -104.38 21.13
N GLN A 21 -25.10 -103.28 21.79
CA GLN A 21 -24.94 -101.96 21.17
C GLN A 21 -23.66 -101.92 20.32
N THR A 22 -22.58 -102.58 20.76
CA THR A 22 -21.35 -102.72 19.98
C THR A 22 -21.58 -103.48 18.68
N ARG A 23 -22.46 -104.50 18.65
CA ARG A 23 -22.88 -105.20 17.42
C ARG A 23 -23.68 -104.32 16.46
N VAL A 24 -24.53 -103.43 16.97
CA VAL A 24 -25.27 -102.46 16.14
C VAL A 24 -24.31 -101.45 15.51
N ILE A 25 -23.37 -100.93 16.32
CA ILE A 25 -22.29 -100.04 15.88
C ILE A 25 -21.43 -100.72 14.81
N GLU A 26 -21.01 -101.97 15.03
CA GLU A 26 -20.24 -102.76 14.07
C GLU A 26 -21.01 -102.93 12.74
N LYS A 27 -22.31 -103.26 12.82
CA LYS A 27 -23.16 -103.40 11.64
C LYS A 27 -23.32 -102.07 10.89
N GLN A 28 -23.42 -100.96 11.62
CA GLN A 28 -23.48 -99.62 11.06
C GLN A 28 -22.14 -99.20 10.43
N LEU A 29 -21.00 -99.51 11.05
CA LEU A 29 -19.67 -99.28 10.50
C LEU A 29 -19.42 -100.13 9.25
N ARG A 30 -19.85 -101.39 9.21
CA ARG A 30 -19.79 -102.21 7.99
C ARG A 30 -20.67 -101.65 6.88
N ALA A 31 -21.88 -101.21 7.20
CA ALA A 31 -22.77 -100.58 6.22
C ALA A 31 -22.18 -99.27 5.67
N SER A 32 -21.62 -98.43 6.55
CA SER A 32 -20.92 -97.19 6.18
C SER A 32 -19.66 -97.45 5.34
N ALA A 33 -18.87 -98.46 5.70
CA ALA A 33 -17.70 -98.88 4.92
C ALA A 33 -18.08 -99.42 3.53
N ALA A 34 -19.16 -100.21 3.42
CA ALA A 34 -19.68 -100.67 2.14
C ALA A 34 -20.19 -99.51 1.28
N GLN A 35 -20.97 -98.59 1.88
CA GLN A 35 -21.47 -97.39 1.20
C GLN A 35 -20.32 -96.48 0.73
N ASN A 36 -19.28 -96.30 1.54
CA ASN A 36 -18.09 -95.52 1.16
C ASN A 36 -17.28 -96.22 0.07
N LYS A 37 -17.16 -97.55 0.10
CA LYS A 37 -16.52 -98.32 -0.97
C LYS A 37 -17.27 -98.18 -2.30
N ASP A 38 -18.60 -98.22 -2.28
CA ASP A 38 -19.40 -98.06 -3.50
C ASP A 38 -19.41 -96.60 -3.98
N LYS A 39 -19.44 -95.61 -3.07
CA LYS A 39 -19.22 -94.20 -3.41
C LYS A 39 -17.85 -93.99 -4.05
N LEU A 40 -16.77 -94.53 -3.47
CA LEU A 40 -15.43 -94.44 -4.04
C LEU A 40 -15.35 -95.14 -5.40
N ARG A 41 -15.99 -96.30 -5.60
CA ARG A 41 -16.06 -96.93 -6.93
C ARG A 41 -16.79 -96.06 -7.95
N ALA A 42 -17.90 -95.43 -7.57
CA ALA A 42 -18.64 -94.54 -8.45
C ALA A 42 -17.84 -93.27 -8.77
N LEU A 43 -17.17 -92.67 -7.78
CA LEU A 43 -16.36 -91.45 -7.93
C LEU A 43 -15.09 -91.71 -8.73
N VAL A 44 -14.37 -92.80 -8.43
CA VAL A 44 -13.15 -93.16 -9.16
C VAL A 44 -13.48 -93.68 -10.56
N GLY A 45 -14.59 -94.42 -10.73
CA GLY A 45 -15.06 -94.86 -12.04
C GLY A 45 -15.61 -93.74 -12.92
N GLY A 46 -16.29 -92.75 -12.32
CA GLY A 46 -16.74 -91.53 -12.98
C GLY A 46 -15.56 -90.64 -13.37
N SER A 47 -14.64 -90.40 -12.45
CA SER A 47 -13.44 -89.59 -12.69
C SER A 47 -12.52 -90.21 -13.74
N TYR A 48 -12.33 -91.54 -13.77
CA TYR A 48 -11.55 -92.19 -14.84
C TYR A 48 -12.21 -92.08 -16.21
N ARG A 49 -13.55 -92.12 -16.29
CA ARG A 49 -14.28 -91.92 -17.56
C ARG A 49 -14.23 -90.48 -18.02
N GLU A 50 -14.32 -89.51 -17.10
CA GLU A 50 -14.14 -88.09 -17.43
C GLU A 50 -12.72 -87.81 -17.88
N LEU A 51 -11.70 -88.43 -17.27
CA LEU A 51 -10.30 -88.33 -17.68
C LEU A 51 -10.05 -88.93 -19.07
N LEU A 52 -10.66 -90.08 -19.37
CA LEU A 52 -10.59 -90.68 -20.70
C LEU A 52 -11.34 -89.84 -21.74
N ALA A 53 -12.52 -89.31 -21.41
CA ALA A 53 -13.28 -88.44 -22.29
C ALA A 53 -12.55 -87.11 -22.56
N THR A 54 -11.86 -86.54 -21.56
CA THR A 54 -11.01 -85.37 -21.76
C THR A 54 -9.76 -85.71 -22.58
N ALA A 55 -9.14 -86.88 -22.37
CA ALA A 55 -8.03 -87.32 -23.21
C ALA A 55 -8.46 -87.50 -24.68
N GLU A 56 -9.62 -88.11 -24.94
CA GLU A 56 -10.19 -88.22 -26.29
C GLU A 56 -10.52 -86.84 -26.89
N ALA A 57 -11.09 -85.93 -26.10
CA ALA A 57 -11.36 -84.56 -26.53
C ALA A 57 -10.06 -83.82 -26.91
N ILE A 58 -8.96 -84.03 -26.18
CA ILE A 58 -7.65 -83.46 -26.50
C ILE A 58 -7.12 -84.02 -27.83
N VAL A 59 -7.28 -85.32 -28.09
CA VAL A 59 -6.86 -85.91 -29.37
C VAL A 59 -7.68 -85.36 -30.54
N VAL A 60 -8.99 -85.19 -30.35
CA VAL A 60 -9.86 -84.55 -31.36
C VAL A 60 -9.47 -83.09 -31.58
N LEU A 61 -9.16 -82.35 -30.50
CA LEU A 61 -8.69 -80.98 -30.58
C LEU A 61 -7.32 -80.87 -31.26
N ASP A 62 -6.39 -81.79 -31.04
CA ASP A 62 -5.09 -81.81 -31.75
C ASP A 62 -5.31 -82.00 -33.26
N ALA A 63 -6.18 -82.92 -33.66
CA ALA A 63 -6.53 -83.12 -35.07
C ALA A 63 -7.20 -81.89 -35.70
N GLN A 64 -8.10 -81.22 -34.96
CA GLN A 64 -8.73 -79.97 -35.38
C GLN A 64 -7.73 -78.81 -35.45
N THR A 65 -6.75 -78.78 -34.54
CA THR A 65 -5.71 -77.76 -34.51
C THR A 65 -4.78 -77.91 -35.69
N ARG A 66 -4.34 -79.14 -36.02
CA ARG A 66 -3.51 -79.39 -37.21
C ARG A 66 -4.24 -79.04 -38.51
N THR A 67 -5.52 -79.36 -38.62
CA THR A 67 -6.31 -78.96 -39.79
C THR A 67 -6.51 -77.44 -39.86
N ALA A 68 -6.65 -76.76 -38.73
CA ALA A 68 -6.66 -75.30 -38.68
C ALA A 68 -5.30 -74.70 -39.05
N GLU A 69 -4.19 -75.28 -38.60
CA GLU A 69 -2.83 -74.89 -38.99
C GLU A 69 -2.59 -75.09 -40.49
N ASP A 70 -2.97 -76.23 -41.06
CA ASP A 70 -2.89 -76.48 -42.50
C ASP A 70 -3.72 -75.48 -43.31
N ASN A 71 -4.93 -75.16 -42.82
CA ASN A 71 -5.77 -74.14 -43.44
C ASN A 71 -5.13 -72.75 -43.34
N LEU A 72 -4.57 -72.37 -42.19
CA LEU A 72 -3.86 -71.11 -42.00
C LEU A 72 -2.55 -71.05 -42.80
N LEU A 73 -1.83 -72.16 -42.96
CA LEU A 73 -0.67 -72.27 -43.83
C LEU A 73 -1.09 -72.11 -45.29
N SER A 74 -2.20 -72.69 -45.72
CA SER A 74 -2.72 -72.50 -47.08
C SER A 74 -3.18 -71.06 -47.33
N ILE A 75 -3.86 -70.43 -46.36
CA ILE A 75 -4.26 -69.02 -46.42
C ILE A 75 -3.00 -68.14 -46.44
N SER A 76 -2.00 -68.41 -45.60
CA SER A 76 -0.71 -67.73 -45.58
C SER A 76 0.01 -67.85 -46.93
N HIS A 77 0.00 -69.04 -47.54
CA HIS A 77 0.63 -69.27 -48.84
C HIS A 77 -0.12 -68.58 -49.98
N ASN A 78 -1.45 -68.48 -49.90
CA ASN A 78 -2.30 -67.80 -50.88
C ASN A 78 -2.36 -66.28 -50.70
N CYS A 79 -2.09 -65.79 -49.48
CA CYS A 79 -1.98 -64.37 -49.15
C CYS A 79 -0.53 -63.86 -49.21
N ARG A 80 0.44 -64.69 -49.61
CA ARG A 80 1.82 -64.27 -49.82
C ARG A 80 1.85 -63.34 -51.05
N PRO A 81 2.12 -62.03 -50.89
CA PRO A 81 2.30 -61.18 -52.07
C PRO A 81 3.49 -61.74 -52.87
N PRO A 82 3.48 -61.64 -54.21
CA PRO A 82 4.59 -62.13 -55.02
C PRO A 82 5.89 -61.50 -54.51
N GLN A 83 6.92 -62.32 -54.26
CA GLN A 83 8.25 -61.82 -53.93
C GLN A 83 8.74 -60.99 -55.11
N GLN A 84 8.60 -59.67 -54.99
CA GLN A 84 9.37 -58.75 -55.80
C GLN A 84 10.80 -58.81 -55.29
N ASP A 85 11.64 -59.57 -55.99
CA ASP A 85 13.07 -59.29 -56.06
C ASP A 85 13.25 -57.90 -56.69
N ALA A 86 12.98 -56.86 -55.90
CA ALA A 86 13.31 -55.49 -56.24
C ALA A 86 14.65 -55.17 -55.58
N SER A 87 15.71 -55.25 -56.39
CA SER A 87 16.79 -54.27 -56.25
C SER A 87 16.13 -52.88 -56.09
N PRO A 88 16.64 -51.98 -55.25
CA PRO A 88 15.98 -50.71 -54.95
C PRO A 88 16.03 -49.84 -56.21
N ARG A 89 15.06 -50.02 -57.10
CA ARG A 89 14.78 -49.07 -58.16
C ARG A 89 14.25 -47.83 -57.46
N PRO A 90 14.90 -46.67 -57.59
CA PRO A 90 14.42 -45.46 -56.94
C PRO A 90 12.96 -45.25 -57.32
N PRO A 91 12.07 -44.96 -56.35
CA PRO A 91 10.67 -44.73 -56.64
C PRO A 91 10.55 -43.62 -57.71
N PRO A 92 9.62 -43.75 -58.68
CA PRO A 92 9.48 -42.75 -59.74
C PRO A 92 9.22 -41.38 -59.09
N ALA A 93 9.90 -40.35 -59.61
CA ALA A 93 9.92 -39.00 -59.03
C ALA A 93 8.50 -38.45 -58.78
N ASP A 94 7.54 -38.78 -59.63
CA ASP A 94 6.14 -38.37 -59.50
C ASP A 94 5.44 -38.99 -58.27
N LYS A 95 5.77 -40.23 -57.91
CA LYS A 95 5.19 -40.89 -56.71
C LYS A 95 5.77 -40.31 -55.43
N VAL A 96 7.07 -39.99 -55.43
CA VAL A 96 7.73 -39.31 -54.31
C VAL A 96 7.14 -37.92 -54.12
N ALA A 97 7.02 -37.15 -55.21
CA ALA A 97 6.43 -35.81 -55.18
C ALA A 97 4.96 -35.83 -54.71
N LEU A 98 4.15 -36.79 -55.17
CA LEU A 98 2.76 -36.94 -54.73
C LEU A 98 2.67 -37.33 -53.25
N ALA A 99 3.55 -38.21 -52.76
CA ALA A 99 3.59 -38.60 -51.35
C ALA A 99 3.99 -37.41 -50.45
N GLN A 100 5.03 -36.67 -50.86
CA GLN A 100 5.45 -35.43 -50.18
C GLN A 100 4.34 -34.38 -50.18
N PHE A 101 3.63 -34.19 -51.28
CA PHE A 101 2.52 -33.23 -51.39
C PHE A 101 1.35 -33.62 -50.48
N ARG A 102 0.97 -34.90 -50.43
CA ARG A 102 -0.07 -35.40 -49.53
C ARG A 102 0.33 -35.24 -48.06
N LEU A 103 1.57 -35.54 -47.72
CA LEU A 103 2.10 -35.32 -46.38
C LEU A 103 2.08 -33.84 -46.02
N LEU A 104 2.50 -32.96 -46.93
CA LEU A 104 2.45 -31.50 -46.73
C LEU A 104 1.03 -31.02 -46.45
N GLN A 105 0.03 -31.48 -47.21
CA GLN A 105 -1.38 -31.14 -46.98
C GLN A 105 -1.85 -31.59 -45.60
N ARG A 106 -1.52 -32.82 -45.19
CA ARG A 106 -1.87 -33.39 -43.87
C ARG A 106 -1.15 -32.68 -42.73
N CYS A 107 0.12 -32.33 -42.89
CA CYS A 107 0.88 -31.53 -41.92
C CYS A 107 0.24 -30.15 -41.75
N CYS A 108 -0.21 -29.49 -42.83
CA CYS A 108 -0.90 -28.20 -42.75
C CYS A 108 -2.23 -28.30 -41.97
N THR A 109 -3.05 -29.33 -42.22
CA THR A 109 -4.33 -29.51 -41.53
C THR A 109 -4.13 -29.87 -40.06
N THR A 110 -3.15 -30.72 -39.77
CA THR A 110 -2.83 -31.16 -38.40
C THR A 110 -2.14 -30.07 -37.60
N ALA A 111 -1.29 -29.25 -38.21
CA ALA A 111 -0.73 -28.05 -37.57
C ALA A 111 -1.86 -27.07 -37.20
N ALA A 112 -2.86 -26.89 -38.07
CA ALA A 112 -4.00 -26.04 -37.79
C ALA A 112 -4.89 -26.58 -36.64
N SER A 113 -5.06 -27.91 -36.50
CA SER A 113 -5.76 -28.49 -35.34
C SER A 113 -4.93 -28.37 -34.06
N SER A 114 -3.65 -28.74 -34.09
CA SER A 114 -2.76 -28.62 -32.93
C SER A 114 -2.67 -27.19 -32.40
N LEU A 115 -2.74 -26.17 -33.27
CA LEU A 115 -2.79 -24.78 -32.86
C LEU A 115 -4.10 -24.41 -32.15
N ARG A 116 -5.24 -24.99 -32.56
CA ARG A 116 -6.53 -24.82 -31.86
C ARG A 116 -6.52 -25.51 -30.50
N ASP A 117 -5.92 -26.69 -30.43
CA ASP A 117 -5.82 -27.52 -29.23
C ASP A 117 -4.70 -27.07 -28.27
N GLN A 118 -4.06 -25.93 -28.56
CA GLN A 118 -2.99 -25.31 -27.76
C GLN A 118 -1.70 -26.15 -27.62
N HIS A 119 -1.47 -27.12 -28.49
CA HIS A 119 -0.23 -27.89 -28.59
C HIS A 119 0.80 -27.14 -29.44
N ILE A 120 1.39 -26.10 -28.86
CA ILE A 120 2.29 -25.14 -29.53
C ILE A 120 3.54 -25.84 -30.08
N LEU A 121 4.18 -26.71 -29.30
CA LEU A 121 5.41 -27.40 -29.71
C LEU A 121 5.19 -28.34 -30.90
N ARG A 122 4.12 -29.14 -30.85
CA ARG A 122 3.72 -30.03 -31.96
C ARG A 122 3.44 -29.24 -33.23
N CYS A 123 2.75 -28.11 -33.11
CA CYS A 123 2.50 -27.22 -34.24
C CYS A 123 3.82 -26.70 -34.84
N ALA A 124 4.79 -26.28 -34.01
CA ALA A 124 6.09 -25.80 -34.46
C ALA A 124 6.87 -26.89 -35.21
N GLN A 125 6.93 -28.10 -34.68
CA GLN A 125 7.59 -29.24 -35.32
C GLN A 125 6.96 -29.57 -36.69
N LEU A 126 5.62 -29.61 -36.78
CA LEU A 126 4.91 -29.83 -38.04
C LEU A 126 5.16 -28.72 -39.08
N LEU A 127 5.31 -27.46 -38.65
CA LEU A 127 5.66 -26.35 -39.53
C LEU A 127 7.08 -26.47 -40.08
N VAL A 128 8.04 -26.94 -39.28
CA VAL A 128 9.41 -27.20 -39.74
C VAL A 128 9.42 -28.30 -40.79
N VAL A 129 8.76 -29.43 -40.54
CA VAL A 129 8.59 -30.51 -41.53
C VAL A 129 7.91 -30.00 -42.80
N SER A 130 6.85 -29.21 -42.67
CA SER A 130 6.14 -28.61 -43.80
C SER A 130 7.03 -27.68 -44.63
N ARG A 131 7.94 -26.93 -43.99
CA ARG A 131 8.91 -26.06 -44.67
C ARG A 131 9.96 -26.88 -45.44
N LEU A 132 10.43 -27.99 -44.88
CA LEU A 132 11.37 -28.89 -45.55
C LEU A 132 10.74 -29.58 -46.76
N LEU A 133 9.50 -30.05 -46.62
CA LEU A 133 8.72 -30.61 -47.72
C LEU A 133 8.48 -29.58 -48.83
N LEU A 134 8.12 -28.34 -48.47
CA LEU A 134 7.93 -27.26 -49.44
C LEU A 134 9.24 -26.92 -50.18
N LYS A 135 10.38 -26.97 -49.50
CA LYS A 135 11.70 -26.77 -50.13
C LYS A 135 12.05 -27.91 -51.09
N SER A 136 11.76 -29.16 -50.73
CA SER A 136 11.99 -30.33 -51.59
C SER A 136 11.06 -30.37 -52.81
N LEU A 137 9.84 -29.86 -52.70
CA LEU A 137 8.84 -29.83 -53.77
C LEU A 137 8.96 -28.59 -54.68
N GLY A 138 9.68 -27.55 -54.25
CA GLY A 138 9.81 -26.28 -54.96
C GLY A 138 10.52 -26.38 -56.31
N ASP A 139 11.25 -27.47 -56.55
CA ASP A 139 11.99 -27.71 -57.79
C ASP A 139 11.13 -28.35 -58.90
N GLN A 140 9.82 -28.58 -58.67
CA GLN A 140 8.92 -29.20 -59.65
C GLN A 140 7.83 -28.25 -60.18
N ASP A 141 7.87 -27.95 -61.48
CA ASP A 141 6.97 -26.97 -62.15
C ASP A 141 5.47 -27.37 -62.18
N THR A 142 5.15 -28.66 -62.03
CA THR A 142 3.80 -29.21 -62.24
C THR A 142 2.80 -28.91 -61.10
N LEU A 143 3.28 -28.57 -59.90
CA LEU A 143 2.44 -28.40 -58.69
C LEU A 143 2.41 -26.95 -58.14
N THR A 144 3.00 -26.01 -58.87
CA THR A 144 3.25 -24.61 -58.48
C THR A 144 2.04 -23.90 -57.85
N LYS A 145 0.87 -23.87 -58.53
CA LYS A 145 -0.34 -23.18 -58.02
C LYS A 145 -0.87 -23.74 -56.70
N SER A 146 -0.84 -25.07 -56.53
CA SER A 146 -1.25 -25.72 -55.28
C SER A 146 -0.26 -25.50 -54.15
N LEU A 147 1.04 -25.50 -54.45
CA LEU A 147 2.11 -25.23 -53.50
C LEU A 147 2.05 -23.78 -52.98
N ASP A 148 1.71 -22.81 -53.84
CA ASP A 148 1.53 -21.41 -53.43
C ASP A 148 0.39 -21.24 -52.41
N SER A 149 -0.72 -21.95 -52.61
CA SER A 149 -1.85 -21.93 -51.66
C SER A 149 -1.46 -22.50 -50.29
N LEU A 150 -0.65 -23.56 -50.25
CA LEU A 150 -0.16 -24.17 -49.03
C LEU A 150 0.92 -23.30 -48.37
N ARG A 151 1.79 -22.66 -49.15
CA ARG A 151 2.78 -21.70 -48.67
C ARG A 151 2.12 -20.52 -47.96
N ASN A 152 1.04 -19.98 -48.52
CA ASN A 152 0.26 -18.90 -47.89
C ASN A 152 -0.40 -19.37 -46.59
N LYS A 153 -0.97 -20.58 -46.56
CA LYS A 153 -1.54 -21.18 -45.34
C LYS A 153 -0.48 -21.39 -44.25
N LEU A 154 0.70 -21.90 -44.61
CA LEU A 154 1.83 -22.06 -43.69
C LEU A 154 2.33 -20.72 -43.15
N GLY A 155 2.38 -19.69 -44.00
CA GLY A 155 2.71 -18.32 -43.57
C GLY A 155 1.72 -17.78 -42.55
N ALA A 156 0.42 -17.99 -42.76
CA ALA A 156 -0.63 -17.60 -41.82
C ALA A 156 -0.54 -18.38 -40.49
N LEU A 157 -0.37 -19.71 -40.56
CA LEU A 157 -0.21 -20.57 -39.37
C LEU A 157 1.05 -20.19 -38.58
N ARG A 158 2.16 -19.88 -39.25
CA ARG A 158 3.39 -19.39 -38.61
C ARG A 158 3.14 -18.09 -37.84
N ARG A 159 2.46 -17.12 -38.45
CA ARG A 159 2.13 -15.84 -37.77
C ARG A 159 1.23 -16.06 -36.56
N GLN A 160 0.21 -16.91 -36.70
CA GLN A 160 -0.69 -17.23 -35.60
C GLN A 160 0.01 -17.99 -34.47
N LEU A 161 0.88 -18.94 -34.81
CA LEU A 161 1.69 -19.66 -33.82
C LEU A 161 2.58 -18.69 -33.05
N LEU A 162 3.28 -17.78 -33.73
CA LEU A 162 4.12 -16.77 -33.08
C LEU A 162 3.31 -15.88 -32.13
N LEU A 163 2.16 -15.36 -32.56
CA LEU A 163 1.27 -14.59 -31.69
C LEU A 163 0.80 -15.37 -30.45
N ARG A 164 0.51 -16.67 -30.60
CA ARG A 164 0.14 -17.54 -29.48
C ARG A 164 1.32 -17.83 -28.55
N THR A 165 2.51 -18.04 -29.09
CA THR A 165 3.73 -18.19 -28.29
C THR A 165 4.00 -16.93 -27.48
N GLU A 166 3.94 -15.75 -28.11
CA GLU A 166 4.13 -14.47 -27.43
C GLU A 166 3.09 -14.27 -26.32
N ALA A 167 1.81 -14.57 -26.58
CA ALA A 167 0.76 -14.49 -25.58
C ALA A 167 1.04 -15.38 -24.35
N ARG A 168 1.54 -16.60 -24.56
CA ARG A 168 1.89 -17.54 -23.48
C ARG A 168 3.16 -17.14 -22.73
N LEU A 169 4.18 -16.63 -23.43
CA LEU A 169 5.40 -16.07 -22.84
C LEU A 169 5.11 -14.82 -21.98
N THR A 170 4.16 -13.99 -22.41
CA THR A 170 3.73 -12.75 -21.74
C THR A 170 2.75 -13.01 -20.57
N ASN A 171 2.20 -14.22 -20.42
CA ASN A 171 1.32 -14.56 -19.32
C ASN A 171 2.15 -14.91 -18.07
N PRO A 172 1.95 -14.22 -16.91
CA PRO A 172 2.75 -14.48 -15.72
C PRO A 172 2.36 -15.78 -15.00
N THR A 173 1.18 -16.34 -15.28
CA THR A 173 0.68 -17.58 -14.63
C THR A 173 1.00 -18.84 -15.41
N SER A 174 1.73 -18.74 -16.53
CA SER A 174 2.11 -19.90 -17.34
C SER A 174 3.01 -20.82 -16.53
N THR A 175 2.77 -22.14 -16.60
CA THR A 175 3.61 -23.12 -15.91
C THR A 175 5.00 -23.17 -16.53
N LEU A 176 5.99 -23.68 -15.79
CA LEU A 176 7.35 -23.87 -16.30
C LEU A 176 7.35 -24.72 -17.59
N SER A 177 6.54 -25.78 -17.63
CA SER A 177 6.40 -26.64 -18.82
C SER A 177 5.85 -25.86 -20.02
N ASP A 178 4.78 -25.07 -19.82
CA ASP A 178 4.18 -24.26 -20.89
C ASP A 178 5.17 -23.25 -21.49
N LEU A 179 6.00 -22.65 -20.63
CA LEU A 179 7.03 -21.70 -21.04
C LEU A 179 8.15 -22.40 -21.80
N LEU A 180 8.64 -23.54 -21.31
CA LEU A 180 9.67 -24.34 -22.00
C LEU A 180 9.19 -24.78 -23.39
N GLU A 181 7.96 -25.28 -23.52
CA GLU A 181 7.35 -25.61 -24.81
C GLU A 181 7.29 -24.41 -25.75
N SER A 182 6.92 -23.24 -25.22
CA SER A 182 6.81 -22.00 -26.01
C SER A 182 8.15 -21.49 -26.50
N ILE A 183 9.18 -21.55 -25.65
CA ILE A 183 10.54 -21.16 -26.02
C ILE A 183 11.09 -22.12 -27.07
N CYS A 184 10.89 -23.43 -26.88
CA CYS A 184 11.27 -24.46 -27.85
C CYS A 184 10.58 -24.26 -29.21
N ALA A 185 9.26 -24.01 -29.20
CA ALA A 185 8.49 -23.71 -30.39
C ALA A 185 8.98 -22.44 -31.11
N TYR A 186 9.31 -21.40 -30.35
CA TYR A 186 9.88 -20.18 -30.88
C TYR A 186 11.22 -20.46 -31.57
N CYS A 187 12.17 -21.13 -30.88
CA CYS A 187 13.46 -21.52 -31.44
C CYS A 187 13.31 -22.33 -32.75
N LEU A 188 12.38 -23.30 -32.80
CA LEU A 188 12.14 -24.11 -34.00
C LEU A 188 11.67 -23.27 -35.20
N VAL A 189 10.76 -22.31 -34.97
CA VAL A 189 10.12 -21.54 -36.02
C VAL A 189 11.00 -20.41 -36.54
N THR A 190 11.73 -19.74 -35.64
CA THR A 190 12.61 -18.59 -35.97
C THR A 190 14.04 -19.02 -36.27
N SER A 191 14.42 -20.26 -35.94
CA SER A 191 15.80 -20.75 -36.00
C SER A 191 16.76 -19.94 -35.11
N SER A 192 16.24 -19.33 -34.04
CA SER A 192 17.02 -18.58 -33.07
C SER A 192 17.73 -19.49 -32.06
N SER A 193 18.76 -18.98 -31.39
CA SER A 193 19.35 -19.68 -30.26
C SER A 193 18.42 -19.66 -29.04
N SER A 194 18.73 -20.51 -28.06
CA SER A 194 18.05 -20.52 -26.76
C SER A 194 18.22 -19.21 -26.01
N GLU A 195 19.41 -18.61 -26.12
CA GLU A 195 19.73 -17.32 -25.50
C GLU A 195 18.92 -16.18 -26.11
N ASP A 196 18.81 -16.14 -27.43
CA ASP A 196 18.01 -15.12 -28.12
C ASP A 196 16.52 -15.26 -27.79
N ALA A 197 16.04 -16.50 -27.59
CA ALA A 197 14.66 -16.74 -27.21
C ALA A 197 14.36 -16.33 -25.76
N LEU A 198 15.31 -16.53 -24.84
CA LEU A 198 15.22 -16.02 -23.46
C LEU A 198 15.30 -14.49 -23.42
N GLU A 199 16.13 -13.88 -24.27
CA GLU A 199 16.20 -12.43 -24.41
C GLU A 199 14.89 -11.86 -24.95
N HIS A 200 14.31 -12.51 -25.96
CA HIS A 200 12.98 -12.15 -26.46
C HIS A 200 11.90 -12.24 -25.37
N LEU A 201 11.90 -13.30 -24.56
CA LEU A 201 10.98 -13.42 -23.42
C LEU A 201 11.15 -12.26 -22.42
N ARG A 202 12.39 -11.94 -22.03
CA ARG A 202 12.69 -10.81 -21.12
C ARG A 202 12.17 -9.49 -21.67
N GLN A 203 12.41 -9.24 -22.96
CA GLN A 203 11.95 -8.03 -23.64
C GLN A 203 10.42 -7.96 -23.71
N LEU A 204 9.73 -9.05 -24.07
CA LEU A 204 8.26 -9.08 -24.09
C LEU A 204 7.65 -8.76 -22.73
N ARG A 205 8.19 -9.35 -21.66
CA ARG A 205 7.69 -9.11 -20.30
C ARG A 205 7.99 -7.67 -19.85
N LEU A 206 9.16 -7.13 -20.17
CA LEU A 206 9.50 -5.73 -19.88
C LEU A 206 8.58 -4.75 -20.61
N GLU A 207 8.34 -4.97 -21.91
CA GLU A 207 7.44 -4.12 -22.70
C GLU A 207 6.01 -4.18 -22.20
N LYS A 208 5.57 -5.33 -21.68
CA LYS A 208 4.25 -5.43 -21.05
C LYS A 208 4.14 -4.52 -19.83
N ILE A 209 5.13 -4.56 -18.93
CA ILE A 209 5.18 -3.70 -17.73
C ILE A 209 5.18 -2.24 -18.16
N ARG A 210 6.02 -1.88 -19.13
CA ARG A 210 6.11 -0.51 -19.66
C ARG A 210 4.76 -0.03 -20.21
N ARG A 211 4.09 -0.83 -21.03
CA ARG A 211 2.77 -0.49 -21.61
C ARG A 211 1.68 -0.38 -20.55
N GLN A 212 1.70 -1.24 -19.53
CA GLN A 212 0.71 -1.19 -18.44
C GLN A 212 0.89 0.09 -17.62
N LEU A 213 2.13 0.40 -17.23
CA LEU A 213 2.45 1.58 -16.44
C LEU A 213 2.32 2.89 -17.23
N SER A 214 2.52 2.88 -18.56
CA SER A 214 2.29 4.07 -19.39
C SER A 214 0.81 4.33 -19.68
N ALA A 215 -0.05 3.32 -19.57
CA ALA A 215 -1.49 3.46 -19.79
C ALA A 215 -2.22 4.03 -18.56
N SER A 216 -1.76 3.71 -17.35
CA SER A 216 -2.39 4.14 -16.10
C SER A 216 -1.35 4.19 -14.97
N HIS A 217 -1.35 5.31 -14.24
CA HIS A 217 -0.55 5.51 -13.02
C HIS A 217 -1.38 5.36 -11.74
N GLN A 218 -2.46 4.59 -11.77
CA GLN A 218 -3.32 4.37 -10.61
C GLN A 218 -2.76 3.29 -9.68
N ARG A 219 -3.08 3.38 -8.39
CA ARG A 219 -2.76 2.39 -7.33
C ARG A 219 -2.91 0.92 -7.76
N PRO A 220 -4.05 0.44 -8.30
CA PRO A 220 -4.18 -0.97 -8.70
C PRO A 220 -3.22 -1.37 -9.83
N THR A 221 -2.93 -0.46 -10.76
CA THR A 221 -2.01 -0.72 -11.88
C THR A 221 -0.58 -0.90 -11.37
N ILE A 222 -0.16 -0.10 -10.38
CA ILE A 222 1.17 -0.20 -9.74
C ILE A 222 1.32 -1.53 -9.01
N CYS A 223 0.33 -1.89 -8.19
CA CYS A 223 0.32 -3.17 -7.48
C CYS A 223 0.34 -4.36 -8.46
N GLN A 224 -0.39 -4.28 -9.57
CA GLN A 224 -0.38 -5.32 -10.60
C GLN A 224 0.97 -5.40 -11.32
N ALA A 225 1.61 -4.26 -11.61
CA ALA A 225 2.93 -4.22 -12.21
C ALA A 225 4.00 -4.82 -11.28
N LEU A 226 3.96 -4.52 -9.98
CA LEU A 226 4.85 -5.11 -8.98
C LEU A 226 4.68 -6.64 -8.93
N ARG A 227 3.44 -7.15 -8.84
CA ARG A 227 3.16 -8.59 -8.89
C ARG A 227 3.74 -9.23 -10.16
N TYR A 228 3.54 -8.58 -11.30
CA TYR A 228 4.02 -9.07 -12.58
C TYR A 228 5.55 -9.09 -12.65
N GLN A 229 6.22 -8.07 -12.10
CA GLN A 229 7.68 -8.00 -12.02
C GLN A 229 8.26 -9.11 -11.15
N ILE A 230 7.72 -9.30 -9.93
CA ILE A 230 8.14 -10.36 -9.00
C ILE A 230 7.99 -11.74 -9.64
N LEU A 231 6.81 -12.05 -10.17
CA LEU A 231 6.56 -13.32 -10.87
C LEU A 231 7.49 -13.52 -12.06
N SER A 232 7.84 -12.44 -12.78
CA SER A 232 8.78 -12.51 -13.90
C SER A 232 10.19 -12.85 -13.47
N LEU A 233 10.69 -12.22 -12.41
CA LEU A 233 12.02 -12.50 -11.85
C LEU A 233 12.13 -13.94 -11.36
N GLN A 234 11.12 -14.44 -10.65
CA GLN A 234 11.05 -15.84 -10.23
C GLN A 234 11.01 -16.80 -11.43
N THR A 235 10.21 -16.47 -12.45
CA THR A 235 10.15 -17.26 -13.68
C THR A 235 11.53 -17.34 -14.34
N PHE A 236 12.24 -16.21 -14.46
CA PHE A 236 13.57 -16.20 -15.06
C PHE A 236 14.57 -17.03 -14.26
N LYS A 237 14.57 -16.92 -12.92
CA LYS A 237 15.38 -17.77 -12.03
C LYS A 237 15.10 -19.27 -12.27
N SER A 238 13.82 -19.65 -12.39
CA SER A 238 13.41 -21.05 -12.60
C SER A 238 13.72 -21.61 -14.01
N LEU A 239 13.76 -20.74 -15.03
CA LEU A 239 14.05 -21.13 -16.41
C LEU A 239 15.55 -21.28 -16.68
N ILE A 240 16.39 -20.57 -15.92
CA ILE A 240 17.85 -20.63 -16.08
C ILE A 240 18.35 -21.97 -15.52
N GLY A 241 19.15 -22.70 -16.30
CA GLY A 241 19.82 -23.93 -15.88
C GLY A 241 19.32 -25.22 -16.57
N ARG A 242 19.25 -26.32 -15.82
CA ARG A 242 19.01 -27.68 -16.35
C ARG A 242 17.69 -27.84 -17.13
N PRO A 243 16.53 -27.34 -16.67
CA PRO A 243 15.25 -27.60 -17.35
C PRO A 243 15.25 -27.15 -18.81
N MET A 244 15.87 -26.01 -19.08
CA MET A 244 15.97 -25.42 -20.41
C MET A 244 16.97 -26.19 -21.29
N VAL A 245 18.15 -26.50 -20.75
CA VAL A 245 19.17 -27.28 -21.45
C VAL A 245 18.64 -28.67 -21.81
N ASP A 246 17.94 -29.33 -20.89
CA ASP A 246 17.36 -30.66 -21.10
C ASP A 246 16.25 -30.64 -22.16
N SER A 247 15.38 -29.62 -22.14
CA SER A 247 14.30 -29.47 -23.13
C SER A 247 14.84 -29.29 -24.55
N ILE A 248 15.86 -28.46 -24.73
CA ILE A 248 16.50 -28.25 -26.03
C ILE A 248 17.27 -29.50 -26.47
N ASN A 249 17.99 -30.14 -25.54
CA ASN A 249 18.70 -31.39 -25.84
C ASN A 249 17.72 -32.49 -26.26
N ASN A 250 16.55 -32.59 -25.64
CA ASN A 250 15.52 -33.56 -26.04
C ASN A 250 15.04 -33.34 -27.49
N LEU A 251 14.93 -32.08 -27.93
CA LEU A 251 14.60 -31.76 -29.33
C LEU A 251 15.74 -32.06 -30.32
N GLN A 252 16.99 -32.07 -29.87
CA GLN A 252 18.16 -32.39 -30.69
C GLN A 252 18.54 -33.88 -30.69
N LYS A 253 17.92 -34.72 -29.85
CA LYS A 253 18.29 -36.15 -29.70
C LYS A 253 17.78 -37.04 -30.83
N ARG A 254 16.64 -36.70 -31.44
CA ARG A 254 15.94 -37.56 -32.40
C ARG A 254 15.41 -36.76 -33.59
N PRO A 255 15.26 -37.38 -34.77
CA PRO A 255 14.59 -36.76 -35.90
C PRO A 255 13.13 -36.41 -35.57
N ILE A 256 12.63 -35.30 -36.12
CA ILE A 256 11.27 -34.80 -35.80
C ILE A 256 10.19 -35.84 -36.12
N LEU A 257 10.32 -36.56 -37.24
CA LEU A 257 9.32 -37.55 -37.67
C LEU A 257 9.34 -38.85 -36.85
N GLU A 258 10.39 -39.07 -36.05
CA GLU A 258 10.53 -40.23 -35.15
C GLU A 258 10.11 -39.91 -33.71
N ASP A 259 9.79 -38.64 -33.41
CA ASP A 259 9.24 -38.23 -32.13
C ASP A 259 7.87 -38.91 -31.91
N PRO A 260 7.65 -39.64 -30.79
CA PRO A 260 6.37 -40.31 -30.52
C PRO A 260 5.18 -39.34 -30.59
N SER A 261 5.38 -38.09 -30.18
CA SER A 261 4.31 -37.09 -30.20
C SER A 261 3.81 -36.72 -31.61
N ILE A 262 4.59 -37.05 -32.64
CA ILE A 262 4.25 -36.84 -34.07
C ILE A 262 3.98 -38.17 -34.76
N ARG A 263 4.75 -39.21 -34.44
CA ARG A 263 4.60 -40.55 -35.01
C ARG A 263 3.24 -41.16 -34.69
N ASP A 264 2.75 -40.96 -33.47
CA ASP A 264 1.48 -41.51 -33.00
C ASP A 264 0.26 -40.76 -33.57
N LEU A 265 0.46 -39.71 -34.37
CA LEU A 265 -0.62 -38.98 -35.03
C LEU A 265 -1.13 -39.73 -36.26
N GLU A 266 -2.20 -40.50 -36.10
CA GLU A 266 -2.91 -41.21 -37.18
C GLU A 266 -3.25 -40.30 -38.37
N CYS A 267 -3.54 -39.01 -38.11
CA CYS A 267 -3.87 -37.99 -39.09
C CYS A 267 -2.76 -37.76 -40.16
N LEU A 268 -1.50 -38.03 -39.84
CA LEU A 268 -0.39 -37.88 -40.78
C LEU A 268 -0.28 -39.09 -41.72
N GLY A 269 -0.68 -40.28 -41.26
CA GLY A 269 -0.60 -41.53 -42.00
C GLY A 269 0.83 -41.87 -42.43
N LEU A 270 1.78 -41.66 -41.51
CA LEU A 270 3.22 -41.83 -41.76
C LEU A 270 3.55 -43.27 -42.18
N ASP A 271 2.83 -44.29 -41.71
CA ASP A 271 3.06 -45.70 -42.05
C ASP A 271 3.06 -45.98 -43.57
N GLN A 272 2.31 -45.20 -44.35
CA GLN A 272 2.21 -45.37 -45.81
C GLN A 272 3.17 -44.47 -46.58
N THR A 273 3.55 -43.32 -46.01
CA THR A 273 4.36 -42.30 -46.69
C THR A 273 5.83 -42.31 -46.28
N PHE A 274 6.19 -42.91 -45.14
CA PHE A 274 7.52 -42.81 -44.53
C PHE A 274 8.64 -43.38 -45.41
N SER A 275 8.39 -44.47 -46.16
CA SER A 275 9.37 -45.07 -47.07
C SER A 275 9.57 -44.27 -48.38
N LEU A 276 8.66 -43.34 -48.69
CA LEU A 276 8.67 -42.54 -49.92
C LEU A 276 9.21 -41.12 -49.70
N ILE A 277 9.56 -40.75 -48.47
CA ILE A 277 10.12 -39.45 -48.11
C ILE A 277 11.65 -39.52 -48.26
N PRO A 278 12.31 -38.48 -48.83
CA PRO A 278 13.77 -38.41 -48.92
C PRO A 278 14.46 -38.47 -47.56
N ASP A 279 15.63 -39.09 -47.54
CA ASP A 279 16.42 -39.34 -46.32
C ASP A 279 16.75 -38.06 -45.58
N GLU A 280 16.95 -36.95 -46.29
CA GLU A 280 17.24 -35.64 -45.70
C GLU A 280 16.10 -35.12 -44.81
N ILE A 281 14.85 -35.51 -45.11
CA ILE A 281 13.67 -35.14 -44.32
C ILE A 281 13.42 -36.17 -43.22
N ARG A 282 13.70 -37.46 -43.48
CA ARG A 282 13.54 -38.56 -42.50
C ARG A 282 14.51 -38.43 -41.33
N SER A 283 15.78 -38.12 -41.60
CA SER A 283 16.82 -37.97 -40.59
C SER A 283 16.99 -36.52 -40.10
N PHE A 284 16.04 -35.62 -40.40
CA PHE A 284 16.17 -34.22 -40.03
C PHE A 284 16.09 -34.02 -38.52
N VAL A 285 17.19 -33.56 -37.94
CA VAL A 285 17.28 -33.12 -36.54
C VAL A 285 17.47 -31.60 -36.52
N PRO A 286 16.63 -30.83 -35.78
CA PRO A 286 16.82 -29.40 -35.61
C PRO A 286 18.19 -29.11 -34.99
N TYR A 287 18.96 -28.23 -35.62
CA TYR A 287 20.20 -27.73 -35.03
C TYR A 287 19.95 -26.35 -34.40
N PHE A 288 20.32 -26.22 -33.13
CA PHE A 288 20.36 -24.95 -32.41
C PHE A 288 21.79 -24.71 -31.95
N LYS A 289 22.25 -23.46 -32.06
CA LYS A 289 23.57 -23.06 -31.56
C LYS A 289 23.65 -23.36 -30.06
N ARG A 290 24.61 -24.19 -29.66
CA ARG A 290 24.92 -24.48 -28.25
C ARG A 290 25.79 -23.37 -27.69
N SER A 291 25.18 -22.28 -27.27
CA SER A 291 25.83 -21.30 -26.40
C SER A 291 25.22 -21.49 -25.01
N ALA A 292 25.84 -22.32 -24.18
CA ALA A 292 25.50 -22.35 -22.77
C ALA A 292 26.16 -21.11 -22.14
N PRO A 293 25.37 -20.09 -21.73
CA PRO A 293 25.94 -18.94 -21.04
C PRO A 293 26.58 -19.38 -19.73
N THR A 294 27.59 -18.66 -19.27
CA THR A 294 28.12 -18.88 -17.92
C THR A 294 27.09 -18.41 -16.89
N PHE A 295 27.16 -18.95 -15.67
CA PHE A 295 26.29 -18.51 -14.57
C PHE A 295 26.38 -16.99 -14.37
N GLU A 296 27.59 -16.44 -14.38
CA GLU A 296 27.87 -15.00 -14.26
C GLU A 296 27.18 -14.18 -15.36
N GLU A 297 27.25 -14.62 -16.62
CA GLU A 297 26.56 -13.94 -17.73
C GLU A 297 25.04 -13.96 -17.57
N THR A 298 24.47 -15.06 -17.09
CA THR A 298 23.02 -15.15 -16.85
C THR A 298 22.57 -14.25 -15.70
N GLN A 299 23.37 -14.18 -14.64
CA GLN A 299 23.12 -13.31 -13.50
C GLN A 299 23.20 -11.84 -13.92
N ALA A 300 24.24 -11.44 -14.66
CA ALA A 300 24.39 -10.08 -15.15
C ALA A 300 23.21 -9.63 -16.05
N LYS A 301 22.69 -10.52 -16.90
CA LYS A 301 21.50 -10.24 -17.71
C LYS A 301 20.23 -10.08 -16.85
N LEU A 302 20.07 -10.91 -15.82
CA LEU A 302 18.96 -10.82 -14.88
C LEU A 302 19.02 -9.51 -14.08
N GLU A 303 20.19 -9.15 -13.56
CA GLU A 303 20.43 -7.89 -12.86
C GLU A 303 20.13 -6.69 -13.76
N THR A 304 20.59 -6.72 -15.01
CA THR A 304 20.30 -5.66 -15.99
C THR A 304 18.80 -5.49 -16.24
N TRP A 305 18.08 -6.60 -16.41
CA TRP A 305 16.62 -6.57 -16.57
C TRP A 305 15.92 -6.07 -15.30
N SER A 306 16.35 -6.52 -14.12
CA SER A 306 15.78 -6.12 -12.84
C SER A 306 15.92 -4.61 -12.61
N ARG A 307 17.10 -4.04 -12.92
CA ARG A 307 17.38 -2.61 -12.81
C ARG A 307 16.51 -1.77 -13.74
N GLU A 308 16.35 -2.21 -14.99
CA GLU A 308 15.49 -1.51 -15.95
C GLU A 308 14.01 -1.62 -15.57
N SER A 309 13.54 -2.78 -15.12
CA SER A 309 12.16 -2.94 -14.62
C SER A 309 11.91 -2.08 -13.38
N LEU A 310 12.86 -2.04 -12.45
CA LEU A 310 12.83 -1.18 -11.26
C LEU A 310 12.76 0.30 -11.61
N ARG A 311 13.54 0.74 -12.60
CA ARG A 311 13.51 2.13 -13.08
C ARG A 311 12.13 2.52 -13.60
N ILE A 312 11.54 1.68 -14.47
CA ILE A 312 10.18 1.92 -15.01
C ILE A 312 9.14 1.93 -13.88
N PHE A 313 9.26 1.02 -12.91
CA PHE A 313 8.38 0.96 -11.76
C PHE A 313 8.50 2.20 -10.86
N SER A 314 9.73 2.63 -10.56
CA SER A 314 10.03 3.82 -9.76
C SER A 314 9.51 5.10 -10.44
N ASP A 315 9.71 5.23 -11.75
CA ASP A 315 9.15 6.32 -12.54
C ASP A 315 7.62 6.36 -12.40
N ALA A 316 6.93 5.23 -12.54
CA ALA A 316 5.47 5.19 -12.39
C ALA A 316 5.01 5.49 -10.96
N LEU A 317 5.74 5.03 -9.94
CA LEU A 317 5.47 5.31 -8.54
C LEU A 317 5.61 6.82 -8.27
N HIS A 318 6.64 7.47 -8.82
CA HIS A 318 6.83 8.92 -8.75
C HIS A 318 5.73 9.74 -9.44
N HIS A 319 5.04 9.20 -10.44
CA HIS A 319 3.87 9.86 -11.05
C HIS A 319 2.59 9.65 -10.25
N CYS A 320 2.44 8.53 -9.55
CA CYS A 320 1.27 8.22 -8.73
C CYS A 320 1.27 8.93 -7.38
N LEU A 321 2.41 8.91 -6.67
CA LEU A 321 2.50 9.43 -5.31
C LEU A 321 2.06 10.90 -5.15
N PRO A 322 2.34 11.82 -6.10
CA PRO A 322 1.84 13.20 -6.02
C PRO A 322 0.32 13.34 -6.00
N THR A 323 -0.42 12.34 -6.49
CA THR A 323 -1.90 12.36 -6.46
C THR A 323 -2.48 12.02 -5.08
N LEU A 324 -1.67 11.47 -4.18
CA LEU A 324 -2.07 11.04 -2.83
C LEU A 324 -1.69 12.12 -1.82
N ASP A 325 -2.64 12.97 -1.43
CA ASP A 325 -2.39 14.10 -0.52
C ASP A 325 -2.51 13.73 0.97
N GLN A 326 -3.12 12.59 1.28
CA GLN A 326 -3.34 12.14 2.65
C GLN A 326 -2.33 11.06 3.06
N ILE A 327 -1.89 11.11 4.32
CA ILE A 327 -0.86 10.19 4.84
C ILE A 327 -1.40 8.76 4.87
N ASP A 328 -2.66 8.56 5.24
CA ASP A 328 -3.32 7.25 5.27
C ASP A 328 -3.40 6.59 3.89
N GLU A 329 -3.60 7.36 2.80
CA GLU A 329 -3.58 6.81 1.45
C GLU A 329 -2.18 6.30 1.06
N VAL A 330 -1.13 7.05 1.40
CA VAL A 330 0.26 6.67 1.15
C VAL A 330 0.66 5.46 1.98
N LEU A 331 0.26 5.42 3.26
CA LEU A 331 0.48 4.26 4.14
C LEU A 331 -0.32 3.04 3.69
N GLY A 332 -1.53 3.23 3.16
CA GLY A 332 -2.30 2.16 2.55
C GLY A 332 -1.62 1.58 1.32
N LEU A 333 -1.05 2.43 0.45
CA LEU A 333 -0.24 1.97 -0.68
C LEU A 333 1.02 1.23 -0.20
N ARG A 334 1.72 1.76 0.82
CA ARG A 334 2.85 1.09 1.48
C ARG A 334 2.45 -0.33 1.90
N GLN A 335 1.30 -0.46 2.55
CA GLN A 335 0.81 -1.73 3.04
C GLN A 335 0.57 -2.74 1.91
N GLU A 336 -0.09 -2.31 0.83
CA GLU A 336 -0.37 -3.16 -0.33
C GLU A 336 0.91 -3.62 -1.04
N LEU A 337 1.87 -2.71 -1.24
CA LEU A 337 3.13 -3.04 -1.91
C LEU A 337 3.94 -4.07 -1.12
N TYR A 338 4.05 -3.90 0.21
CA TYR A 338 4.75 -4.87 1.04
C TYR A 338 3.99 -6.19 1.20
N THR A 339 2.65 -6.18 1.21
CA THR A 339 1.86 -7.42 1.20
C THR A 339 2.07 -8.22 -0.10
N ILE A 340 2.47 -7.56 -1.19
CA ILE A 340 2.82 -8.21 -2.44
C ILE A 340 4.27 -8.72 -2.43
N LEU A 341 5.21 -7.93 -1.90
CA LEU A 341 6.64 -8.24 -1.93
C LEU A 341 7.05 -9.31 -0.91
N LEU A 342 6.65 -9.11 0.35
CA LEU A 342 7.15 -9.87 1.50
C LEU A 342 6.91 -11.39 1.43
N PRO A 343 5.78 -11.91 0.90
CA PRO A 343 5.57 -13.36 0.81
C PRO A 343 6.55 -14.09 -0.12
N SER A 344 7.36 -13.35 -0.88
CA SER A 344 8.35 -13.93 -1.79
C SER A 344 9.64 -13.11 -1.85
N TYR A 345 9.95 -12.40 -0.77
CA TYR A 345 11.06 -11.45 -0.71
C TYR A 345 12.41 -12.14 -0.94
N PHE A 346 12.69 -13.26 -0.25
CA PHE A 346 13.96 -13.99 -0.34
C PHE A 346 14.03 -14.85 -1.61
N SER A 347 12.89 -15.40 -2.04
CA SER A 347 12.81 -16.17 -3.29
C SER A 347 13.04 -15.32 -4.55
N THR A 348 12.78 -14.02 -4.48
CA THR A 348 12.81 -13.11 -5.63
C THR A 348 14.20 -12.47 -5.79
N PRO A 349 14.87 -12.65 -6.94
CA PRO A 349 16.08 -11.91 -7.26
C PRO A 349 15.86 -10.39 -7.13
N ALA A 350 16.81 -9.66 -6.53
CA ALA A 350 16.71 -8.22 -6.29
C ALA A 350 15.54 -7.79 -5.39
N GLY A 351 15.09 -8.65 -4.46
CA GLY A 351 14.04 -8.33 -3.48
C GLY A 351 14.40 -7.11 -2.61
N SER A 352 15.65 -7.01 -2.16
CA SER A 352 16.20 -5.87 -1.42
C SER A 352 16.12 -4.56 -2.21
N ASP A 353 16.56 -4.57 -3.47
CA ASP A 353 16.52 -3.39 -4.35
C ASP A 353 15.08 -2.88 -4.57
N ILE A 354 14.12 -3.81 -4.74
CA ILE A 354 12.69 -3.47 -4.85
C ILE A 354 12.21 -2.80 -3.55
N LYS A 355 12.57 -3.37 -2.39
CA LYS A 355 12.18 -2.84 -1.09
C LYS A 355 12.78 -1.45 -0.84
N GLU A 356 14.05 -1.22 -1.18
CA GLU A 356 14.71 0.08 -1.03
C GLU A 356 14.05 1.15 -1.89
N GLN A 357 13.74 0.85 -3.15
CA GLN A 357 13.03 1.78 -4.06
C GLN A 357 11.64 2.14 -3.54
N ILE A 358 10.87 1.15 -3.06
CA ILE A 358 9.57 1.38 -2.45
C ILE A 358 9.70 2.30 -1.22
N ALA A 359 10.65 1.99 -0.32
CA ALA A 359 10.90 2.78 0.88
C ALA A 359 11.30 4.22 0.52
N GLN A 360 12.26 4.43 -0.38
CA GLN A 360 12.74 5.75 -0.77
C GLN A 360 11.61 6.64 -1.30
N ALA A 361 10.80 6.12 -2.21
CA ALA A 361 9.73 6.90 -2.84
C ALA A 361 8.59 7.22 -1.86
N LEU A 362 8.16 6.25 -1.05
CA LEU A 362 7.12 6.46 -0.04
C LEU A 362 7.59 7.41 1.06
N ASN A 363 8.80 7.23 1.58
CA ASN A 363 9.36 8.06 2.64
C ASN A 363 9.47 9.51 2.19
N LYS A 364 9.90 9.74 0.94
CA LYS A 364 9.93 11.07 0.34
C LYS A 364 8.53 11.69 0.31
N ARG A 365 7.50 10.97 -0.16
CA ARG A 365 6.14 11.52 -0.24
C ARG A 365 5.55 11.81 1.14
N VAL A 366 5.73 10.92 2.12
CA VAL A 366 5.30 11.17 3.50
C VAL A 366 5.96 12.43 4.04
N ASN A 367 7.27 12.60 3.81
CA ASN A 367 7.99 13.80 4.22
C ASN A 367 7.45 15.08 3.54
N ASP A 368 7.18 15.02 2.24
CA ASP A 368 6.59 16.14 1.49
C ASP A 368 5.22 16.54 2.06
N ILE A 369 4.38 15.57 2.43
CA ILE A 369 3.07 15.82 3.05
C ILE A 369 3.26 16.45 4.45
N CYS A 370 4.16 15.93 5.27
CA CYS A 370 4.48 16.49 6.58
C CYS A 370 4.93 17.95 6.48
N HIS A 371 5.86 18.26 5.57
CA HIS A 371 6.31 19.62 5.33
C HIS A 371 5.21 20.55 4.82
N ASN A 372 4.41 20.12 3.83
CA ASN A 372 3.31 20.92 3.30
C ASN A 372 2.24 21.21 4.35
N ARG A 373 1.93 20.22 5.19
CA ARG A 373 0.98 20.37 6.30
C ARG A 373 1.51 21.34 7.33
N SER A 374 2.76 21.21 7.76
CA SER A 374 3.37 22.13 8.72
C SER A 374 3.46 23.56 8.17
N ALA A 375 3.85 23.73 6.90
CA ALA A 375 3.91 25.03 6.23
C ALA A 375 2.54 25.73 6.10
N TYR A 376 1.43 24.98 6.20
CA TYR A 376 0.08 25.57 6.21
C TYR A 376 -0.15 26.50 7.40
N LEU A 377 0.55 26.32 8.53
CA LEU A 377 0.47 27.21 9.68
C LEU A 377 0.81 28.66 9.31
N VAL A 378 1.89 28.86 8.55
CA VAL A 378 2.32 30.18 8.07
C VAL A 378 1.26 30.75 7.12
N ARG A 379 0.65 29.92 6.26
CA ARG A 379 -0.44 30.34 5.37
C ARG A 379 -1.71 30.75 6.10
N ILE A 380 -2.00 30.21 7.28
CA ILE A 380 -3.11 30.66 8.14
C ILE A 380 -2.76 32.03 8.76
N THR A 381 -1.51 32.20 9.16
CA THR A 381 -1.06 33.34 9.97
C THR A 381 -0.84 34.60 9.13
N MET A 382 -0.23 34.50 7.94
CA MET A 382 0.09 35.67 7.09
C MET A 382 -1.15 36.49 6.67
N PRO A 383 -2.24 35.90 6.13
CA PRO A 383 -3.42 36.67 5.73
C PRO A 383 -4.16 37.29 6.91
N LEU A 384 -3.96 36.75 8.11
CA LEU A 384 -4.48 37.35 9.33
C LEU A 384 -3.68 38.61 9.62
N LEU A 385 -2.34 38.54 9.59
CA LEU A 385 -1.45 39.68 9.84
C LEU A 385 -1.71 40.86 8.87
N ASP A 386 -1.97 40.57 7.60
CA ASP A 386 -2.24 41.59 6.57
C ASP A 386 -3.61 42.26 6.72
N LYS A 387 -4.63 41.54 7.21
CA LYS A 387 -6.02 42.02 7.31
C LYS A 387 -6.35 42.71 8.63
N LEU A 388 -5.39 42.81 9.55
CA LEU A 388 -5.57 43.45 10.87
C LEU A 388 -5.96 44.94 10.76
N ALA A 389 -5.55 45.64 9.70
CA ALA A 389 -5.80 47.08 9.50
C ALA A 389 -7.27 47.45 9.22
N ALA A 390 -8.12 46.51 8.77
CA ALA A 390 -9.48 46.81 8.30
C ALA A 390 -10.60 46.33 9.25
N SER A 391 -10.26 45.80 10.42
CA SER A 391 -11.24 45.21 11.34
C SER A 391 -12.05 46.29 12.07
N LYS A 392 -13.33 46.45 11.71
CA LYS A 392 -14.29 47.27 12.48
C LYS A 392 -14.32 46.84 13.95
N THR A 393 -14.57 47.80 14.83
CA THR A 393 -14.69 47.63 16.28
C THR A 393 -15.65 46.49 16.64
N THR A 394 -15.22 45.64 17.57
CA THR A 394 -16.03 44.55 18.13
C THR A 394 -17.21 45.12 18.89
N LYS A 395 -18.43 44.62 18.58
CA LYS A 395 -19.66 45.03 19.29
C LYS A 395 -19.52 44.73 20.79
N SER A 396 -20.07 45.61 21.63
CA SER A 396 -20.07 45.45 23.08
C SER A 396 -20.66 44.10 23.51
N LEU A 397 -20.13 43.56 24.62
CA LEU A 397 -20.67 42.36 25.27
C LEU A 397 -22.17 42.55 25.59
N TRP A 398 -22.54 43.77 25.99
CA TRP A 398 -23.89 44.14 26.45
C TRP A 398 -24.70 44.89 25.38
N ASP A 399 -24.38 44.70 24.11
CA ASP A 399 -25.16 45.28 23.01
C ASP A 399 -26.59 44.71 22.98
N SER A 400 -27.56 45.56 22.63
CA SER A 400 -29.00 45.24 22.58
C SER A 400 -29.30 44.04 21.68
N GLU A 401 -28.52 43.83 20.62
CA GLU A 401 -28.63 42.65 19.76
C GLU A 401 -28.35 41.32 20.48
N LEU A 402 -27.50 41.32 21.52
CA LEU A 402 -27.25 40.10 22.29
C LEU A 402 -28.41 39.81 23.25
N ALA A 403 -28.98 40.86 23.83
CA ALA A 403 -30.11 40.75 24.76
C ALA A 403 -31.40 40.31 24.05
N LEU A 404 -31.56 40.64 22.76
CA LEU A 404 -32.73 40.30 21.94
C LEU A 404 -32.58 38.98 21.16
N LEU A 405 -31.53 38.19 21.43
CA LEU A 405 -31.32 36.93 20.73
C LEU A 405 -32.26 35.83 21.22
N ASN A 406 -33.15 35.38 20.34
CA ASN A 406 -34.01 34.22 20.59
C ASN A 406 -33.17 32.95 20.85
N LEU A 407 -33.47 32.26 21.95
CA LEU A 407 -32.79 31.04 22.42
C LEU A 407 -33.19 29.77 21.65
N ASP A 408 -34.12 29.89 20.70
CA ASP A 408 -34.74 28.80 19.94
C ASP A 408 -33.72 27.93 19.19
N ALA A 409 -32.55 28.48 18.88
CA ALA A 409 -31.46 27.80 18.18
C ALA A 409 -30.40 27.15 19.11
N GLY A 410 -30.71 27.02 20.41
CA GLY A 410 -29.89 26.40 21.44
C GLY A 410 -28.90 27.35 22.13
N GLY A 411 -28.69 27.14 23.43
CA GLY A 411 -27.80 27.97 24.27
C GLY A 411 -26.32 27.97 23.82
N THR A 412 -25.88 26.96 23.07
CA THR A 412 -24.51 26.85 22.54
C THR A 412 -24.14 28.00 21.60
N LYS A 413 -25.09 28.50 20.79
CA LYS A 413 -24.86 29.66 19.91
C LYS A 413 -24.70 30.95 20.71
N LEU A 414 -25.47 31.11 21.78
CA LEU A 414 -25.33 32.24 22.70
C LEU A 414 -23.98 32.20 23.39
N ILE A 415 -23.60 31.05 23.98
CA ILE A 415 -22.30 30.86 24.64
C ILE A 415 -21.15 31.17 23.67
N THR A 416 -21.22 30.67 22.43
CA THR A 416 -20.20 30.92 21.41
C THR A 416 -20.10 32.42 21.04
N ARG A 417 -21.24 33.12 20.94
CA ARG A 417 -21.25 34.57 20.66
C ARG A 417 -20.76 35.39 21.83
N VAL A 418 -21.14 35.05 23.06
CA VAL A 418 -20.63 35.66 24.29
C VAL A 418 -19.12 35.48 24.36
N LYS A 419 -18.62 34.25 24.16
CA LYS A 419 -17.19 33.94 24.14
C LYS A 419 -16.45 34.74 23.06
N ASN A 420 -16.96 34.77 21.83
CA ASN A 420 -16.35 35.54 20.74
C ASN A 420 -16.30 37.05 21.03
N ARG A 421 -17.34 37.61 21.66
CA ARG A 421 -17.36 39.04 22.05
C ARG A 421 -16.45 39.31 23.23
N HIS A 422 -16.44 38.41 24.21
CA HIS A 422 -15.57 38.51 25.38
C HIS A 422 -14.09 38.40 24.99
N GLU A 423 -13.72 37.60 23.99
CA GLU A 423 -12.34 37.47 23.50
C GLU A 423 -11.94 38.56 22.49
N GLY A 424 -12.87 39.46 22.13
CA GLY A 424 -12.62 40.49 21.13
C GLY A 424 -12.39 39.94 19.71
N ASN A 425 -12.94 38.75 19.39
CA ASN A 425 -12.71 38.10 18.12
C ASN A 425 -13.47 38.82 16.99
N SER A 426 -12.72 39.38 16.03
CA SER A 426 -13.27 39.82 14.76
C SER A 426 -13.68 38.61 13.89
N VAL A 427 -14.48 38.84 12.85
CA VAL A 427 -14.85 37.77 11.90
C VAL A 427 -13.62 37.12 11.27
N ALA A 428 -12.54 37.90 11.06
CA ALA A 428 -11.27 37.39 10.55
C ALA A 428 -10.57 36.48 11.57
N LEU A 429 -10.49 36.91 12.85
CA LEU A 429 -9.92 36.11 13.94
C LEU A 429 -10.70 34.81 14.16
N SER A 430 -12.03 34.83 14.13
CA SER A 430 -12.85 33.62 14.25
C SER A 430 -12.64 32.64 13.09
N LYS A 431 -12.44 33.14 11.86
CA LYS A 431 -12.12 32.27 10.70
C LYS A 431 -10.73 31.65 10.85
N ALA A 432 -9.74 32.45 11.21
CA ALA A 432 -8.38 31.96 11.42
C ALA A 432 -8.29 30.97 12.58
N SER A 433 -8.98 31.22 13.70
CA SER A 433 -9.06 30.29 14.83
C SER A 433 -9.66 28.94 14.40
N LYS A 434 -10.71 28.94 13.56
CA LYS A 434 -11.25 27.70 12.99
C LYS A 434 -10.23 26.98 12.11
N SER A 435 -9.57 27.70 11.19
CA SER A 435 -8.53 27.12 10.33
C SER A 435 -7.35 26.57 11.13
N LEU A 436 -6.94 27.25 12.20
CA LEU A 436 -5.88 26.83 13.11
C LEU A 436 -6.28 25.56 13.87
N ASN A 437 -7.51 25.49 14.40
CA ASN A 437 -8.00 24.29 15.08
C ASN A 437 -8.13 23.10 14.12
N ILE A 438 -8.57 23.32 12.88
CA ILE A 438 -8.58 22.28 11.85
C ILE A 438 -7.14 21.82 11.59
N TRP A 439 -6.20 22.75 11.41
CA TRP A 439 -4.80 22.41 11.23
C TRP A 439 -4.23 21.60 12.42
N ILE A 440 -4.45 22.03 13.66
CA ILE A 440 -4.02 21.31 14.89
C ILE A 440 -4.57 19.88 14.91
N THR A 441 -5.89 19.72 14.75
CA THR A 441 -6.54 18.40 14.79
C THR A 441 -6.03 17.50 13.68
N THR A 442 -5.84 18.04 12.48
CA THR A 442 -5.27 17.30 11.37
C THR A 442 -3.80 16.90 11.66
N THR A 443 -2.96 17.78 12.20
CA THR A 443 -1.56 17.46 12.53
C THR A 443 -1.46 16.39 13.62
N ASN A 444 -2.29 16.46 14.66
CA ASN A 444 -2.34 15.40 15.68
C ASN A 444 -2.81 14.07 15.10
N SER A 445 -3.83 14.09 14.24
CA SER A 445 -4.27 12.89 13.53
C SER A 445 -3.17 12.29 12.64
N ALA A 446 -2.26 13.11 12.09
CA ALA A 446 -1.10 12.60 11.35
C ALA A 446 -0.13 11.84 12.27
N PHE A 447 0.16 12.36 13.47
CA PHE A 447 0.95 11.62 14.47
C PHE A 447 0.29 10.27 14.81
N ASP A 448 -1.04 10.27 15.02
CA ASP A 448 -1.77 9.03 15.32
C ASP A 448 -1.67 8.02 14.17
N GLN A 449 -1.89 8.46 12.92
CA GLN A 449 -1.77 7.61 11.73
C GLN A 449 -0.37 7.01 11.58
N LEU A 450 0.69 7.78 11.87
CA LEU A 450 2.07 7.30 11.82
C LEU A 450 2.37 6.29 12.94
N ASN A 451 1.73 6.43 14.11
CA ASN A 451 1.86 5.47 15.20
C ASN A 451 1.17 4.14 14.90
N GLU A 452 0.07 4.14 14.13
CA GLU A 452 -0.62 2.90 13.76
C GLU A 452 0.24 1.94 12.92
N ILE A 453 1.27 2.43 12.22
CA ILE A 453 2.18 1.61 11.41
C ILE A 453 2.88 0.54 12.26
N THR A 454 3.19 0.86 13.52
CA THR A 454 3.86 -0.04 14.47
C THR A 454 3.01 -1.26 14.84
N LYS A 455 1.69 -1.20 14.63
CA LYS A 455 0.75 -2.26 15.01
C LYS A 455 0.61 -3.34 13.94
N LEU A 456 1.16 -3.12 12.73
CA LEU A 456 1.10 -4.08 11.64
C LEU A 456 2.02 -5.28 11.93
N ARG A 457 1.46 -6.49 11.81
CA ARG A 457 2.19 -7.74 12.05
C ARG A 457 2.91 -8.21 10.78
N TRP A 458 4.01 -7.55 10.45
CA TRP A 458 4.81 -7.89 9.26
C TRP A 458 5.38 -9.32 9.31
N ARG A 459 5.68 -9.83 10.50
CA ARG A 459 6.17 -11.20 10.72
C ARG A 459 5.27 -12.27 10.11
N ASP A 460 3.96 -12.07 10.11
CA ASP A 460 2.99 -13.07 9.63
C ASP A 460 2.91 -13.11 8.09
N ILE A 461 3.51 -12.13 7.40
CA ILE A 461 3.42 -11.93 5.94
C ILE A 461 4.76 -12.24 5.26
N VAL A 462 5.87 -12.09 5.97
CA VAL A 462 7.23 -12.32 5.44
C VAL A 462 7.41 -13.81 5.12
N GLU A 463 8.03 -14.09 3.97
CA GLU A 463 8.47 -15.43 3.57
C GLU A 463 9.34 -16.08 4.66
N GLU A 464 9.14 -17.37 4.92
CA GLU A 464 9.98 -18.12 5.86
C GLU A 464 11.43 -18.12 5.33
N PRO A 465 12.39 -17.49 6.05
CA PRO A 465 13.76 -17.39 5.59
C PRO A 465 14.47 -18.74 5.70
N GLU A 466 15.42 -18.99 4.80
CA GLU A 466 16.43 -20.03 4.98
C GLU A 466 17.39 -19.64 6.13
N GLU A 467 18.12 -20.61 6.70
CA GLU A 467 19.03 -20.38 7.84
C GLU A 467 20.01 -19.22 7.60
N GLU A 468 20.48 -19.04 6.35
CA GLU A 468 21.41 -17.97 5.96
C GLU A 468 20.77 -16.57 5.98
N ASN A 469 19.43 -16.47 5.94
CA ASN A 469 18.67 -15.24 5.80
C ASN A 469 17.86 -14.87 7.06
N GLU A 470 18.00 -15.61 8.17
CA GLU A 470 17.25 -15.35 9.40
C GLU A 470 17.52 -13.96 10.00
N ASP A 471 18.80 -13.56 10.01
CA ASP A 471 19.21 -12.24 10.50
C ASP A 471 18.64 -11.11 9.61
N GLU A 472 18.69 -11.28 8.28
CA GLU A 472 18.11 -10.31 7.33
C GLU A 472 16.59 -10.19 7.51
N ALA A 473 15.89 -11.30 7.75
CA ALA A 473 14.45 -11.28 8.01
C ALA A 473 14.11 -10.53 9.31
N SER A 474 14.90 -10.74 10.36
CA SER A 474 14.75 -10.03 11.62
C SER A 474 14.97 -8.52 11.45
N ASP A 475 16.03 -8.13 10.73
CA ASP A 475 16.34 -6.73 10.45
C ASP A 475 15.29 -6.07 9.56
N LEU A 476 14.78 -6.76 8.54
CA LEU A 476 13.70 -6.28 7.68
C LEU A 476 12.42 -5.99 8.48
N ILE A 477 12.03 -6.90 9.37
CA ILE A 477 10.84 -6.70 10.23
C ILE A 477 11.06 -5.50 11.17
N LYS A 478 12.24 -5.40 11.77
CA LYS A 478 12.58 -4.28 12.66
C LYS A 478 12.54 -2.95 11.90
N GLU A 479 13.03 -2.92 10.68
CA GLU A 479 13.02 -1.73 9.85
C GLU A 479 11.60 -1.27 9.52
N LEU A 480 10.74 -2.20 9.06
CA LEU A 480 9.37 -1.92 8.67
C LEU A 480 8.46 -1.51 9.84
N CYS A 481 8.75 -2.00 11.05
CA CYS A 481 8.00 -1.69 12.28
C CYS A 481 8.52 -0.44 12.99
N GLU A 482 9.83 -0.40 13.29
CA GLU A 482 10.41 0.58 14.21
C GLU A 482 11.13 1.71 13.48
N THR A 483 12.03 1.38 12.56
CA THR A 483 12.90 2.37 11.91
C THR A 483 12.08 3.34 11.07
N ASP A 484 11.19 2.84 10.22
CA ASP A 484 10.32 3.66 9.38
C ASP A 484 9.38 4.55 10.22
N SER A 485 8.78 3.99 11.27
CA SER A 485 7.87 4.73 12.15
C SER A 485 8.59 5.87 12.87
N ARG A 486 9.79 5.61 13.40
CA ARG A 486 10.64 6.65 14.02
C ARG A 486 11.02 7.73 13.00
N LEU A 487 11.46 7.34 11.81
CA LEU A 487 11.80 8.28 10.74
C LEU A 487 10.65 9.22 10.40
N TYR A 488 9.43 8.70 10.20
CA TYR A 488 8.28 9.54 9.88
C TYR A 488 7.90 10.48 11.01
N ARG A 489 7.95 10.00 12.26
CA ARG A 489 7.63 10.80 13.44
C ARG A 489 8.62 11.93 13.61
N ASP A 490 9.91 11.64 13.49
CA ASP A 490 10.98 12.61 13.66
C ASP A 490 10.91 13.67 12.54
N ASN A 491 10.64 13.26 11.29
CA ASN A 491 10.40 14.20 10.18
C ASN A 491 9.19 15.11 10.42
N LEU A 492 8.07 14.58 10.91
CA LEU A 492 6.90 15.39 11.24
C LEU A 492 7.19 16.36 12.39
N GLN A 493 7.91 15.91 13.42
CA GLN A 493 8.32 16.73 14.54
C GLN A 493 9.27 17.85 14.11
N GLU A 494 10.26 17.56 13.26
CA GLU A 494 11.18 18.55 12.71
C GLU A 494 10.43 19.57 11.84
N ALA A 495 9.56 19.10 10.94
CA ALA A 495 8.74 19.97 10.10
C ALA A 495 7.82 20.88 10.94
N LEU A 496 7.22 20.35 12.01
CA LEU A 496 6.40 21.10 12.96
C LEU A 496 7.23 22.16 13.70
N GLN A 497 8.40 21.77 14.22
CA GLN A 497 9.29 22.70 14.92
C GLN A 497 9.72 23.85 14.01
N LYS A 498 10.08 23.54 12.77
CA LYS A 498 10.42 24.55 11.76
C LYS A 498 9.25 25.51 11.49
N ALA A 499 8.04 24.98 11.29
CA ALA A 499 6.86 25.81 11.06
C ALA A 499 6.49 26.71 12.26
N LEU A 500 6.68 26.21 13.49
CA LEU A 500 6.46 27.00 14.72
C LEU A 500 7.50 28.12 14.87
N LEU A 501 8.76 27.85 14.53
CA LEU A 501 9.82 28.86 14.50
C LEU A 501 9.54 29.93 13.43
N GLU A 502 9.14 29.53 12.23
CA GLU A 502 8.77 30.45 11.14
C GLU A 502 7.56 31.32 11.55
N TYR A 503 6.55 30.72 12.19
CA TYR A 503 5.43 31.44 12.77
C TYR A 503 5.88 32.48 13.81
N GLU A 504 6.77 32.11 14.73
CA GLU A 504 7.31 33.03 15.74
C GLU A 504 8.05 34.19 15.07
N THR A 505 8.92 33.91 14.10
CA THR A 505 9.67 34.94 13.38
C THR A 505 8.74 35.90 12.65
N SER A 506 7.77 35.40 11.87
CA SER A 506 6.85 36.26 11.12
C SER A 506 5.99 37.15 12.02
N ILE A 507 5.52 36.62 13.16
CA ILE A 507 4.79 37.44 14.13
C ILE A 507 5.70 38.48 14.78
N THR A 508 6.91 38.10 15.18
CA THR A 508 7.84 39.05 15.83
C THR A 508 8.24 40.18 14.88
N GLU A 509 8.54 39.88 13.62
CA GLU A 509 8.87 40.87 12.59
C GLU A 509 7.71 41.82 12.32
N ARG A 510 6.48 41.30 12.23
CA ARG A 510 5.32 42.16 12.05
C ARG A 510 5.06 43.03 13.28
N ALA A 511 5.24 42.46 14.47
CA ALA A 511 5.06 43.19 15.71
C ALA A 511 6.15 44.25 15.93
N THR A 512 7.39 44.03 15.49
CA THR A 512 8.44 45.06 15.54
C THR A 512 8.13 46.21 14.58
N GLN A 513 7.65 45.94 13.36
CA GLN A 513 7.21 46.98 12.42
C GLN A 513 6.11 47.87 13.03
N VAL A 514 5.13 47.24 13.69
CA VAL A 514 4.03 47.98 14.36
C VAL A 514 4.51 48.78 15.57
N VAL A 515 5.57 48.33 16.24
CA VAL A 515 6.18 49.06 17.36
C VAL A 515 6.98 50.27 16.89
N GLU A 516 7.67 50.17 15.75
CA GLU A 516 8.44 51.26 15.15
C GLU A 516 7.55 52.30 14.48
N GLU A 517 6.50 51.87 13.77
CA GLU A 517 5.56 52.72 13.05
C GLU A 517 4.10 52.36 13.42
N PRO A 518 3.59 52.84 14.57
CA PRO A 518 2.22 52.56 14.97
C PRO A 518 1.21 53.33 14.11
N GLU A 519 0.50 52.66 13.21
CA GLU A 519 -0.56 53.28 12.40
C GLU A 519 -1.76 53.74 13.25
N THR A 520 -2.34 52.81 14.02
CA THR A 520 -3.50 53.03 14.89
C THR A 520 -3.46 52.07 16.08
N VAL A 521 -4.01 52.47 17.23
CA VAL A 521 -4.04 51.60 18.42
C VAL A 521 -4.98 50.41 18.24
N SER A 522 -6.02 50.54 17.40
CA SER A 522 -6.83 49.41 16.96
C SER A 522 -6.02 48.31 16.29
N HIS A 523 -4.96 48.67 15.54
CA HIS A 523 -4.07 47.70 14.90
C HIS A 523 -3.23 46.95 15.95
N VAL A 524 -2.68 47.67 16.93
CA VAL A 524 -1.91 47.10 18.05
C VAL A 524 -2.77 46.12 18.86
N VAL A 525 -4.00 46.50 19.19
CA VAL A 525 -4.95 45.66 19.94
C VAL A 525 -5.35 44.42 19.13
N ALA A 526 -5.61 44.58 17.84
CA ALA A 526 -5.95 43.45 16.98
C ALA A 526 -4.78 42.45 16.85
N LEU A 527 -3.54 42.95 16.77
CA LEU A 527 -2.33 42.12 16.75
C LEU A 527 -2.15 41.37 18.08
N LEU A 528 -2.32 42.03 19.23
CA LEU A 528 -2.27 41.38 20.55
C LEU A 528 -3.30 40.26 20.68
N ARG A 529 -4.53 40.47 20.19
CA ARG A 529 -5.58 39.44 20.15
C ARG A 529 -5.22 38.27 19.24
N SER A 530 -4.63 38.55 18.08
CA SER A 530 -4.09 37.52 17.19
C SER A 530 -3.06 36.66 17.91
N ILE A 531 -2.03 37.30 18.47
CA ILE A 531 -0.93 36.61 19.17
C ILE A 531 -1.49 35.74 20.28
N ARG A 532 -2.40 36.27 21.12
CA ARG A 532 -3.03 35.47 22.19
C ARG A 532 -3.78 34.26 21.65
N MET A 533 -4.62 34.44 20.62
CA MET A 533 -5.44 33.38 20.06
C MET A 533 -4.60 32.23 19.50
N SER A 534 -3.60 32.54 18.68
CA SER A 534 -2.77 31.51 18.05
C SER A 534 -1.77 30.90 19.04
N THR A 535 -1.14 31.70 19.89
CA THR A 535 -0.14 31.22 20.87
C THR A 535 -0.77 30.29 21.90
N SER A 536 -1.95 30.62 22.44
CA SER A 536 -2.65 29.76 23.42
C SER A 536 -3.04 28.40 22.82
N ALA A 537 -3.58 28.39 21.59
CA ALA A 537 -3.95 27.16 20.90
C ALA A 537 -2.73 26.28 20.59
N LEU A 538 -1.62 26.90 20.15
CA LEU A 538 -0.37 26.19 19.82
C LEU A 538 0.33 25.65 21.07
N GLN A 539 0.42 26.42 22.16
CA GLN A 539 1.01 25.99 23.43
C GLN A 539 0.23 24.86 24.09
N HIS A 540 -1.11 24.90 24.01
CA HIS A 540 -1.93 23.83 24.54
C HIS A 540 -1.74 22.51 23.77
N SER A 541 -1.57 22.60 22.45
CA SER A 541 -1.49 21.42 21.59
C SER A 541 -0.07 20.86 21.48
N PHE A 542 0.95 21.71 21.57
CA PHE A 542 2.36 21.39 21.35
C PHE A 542 3.26 22.02 22.43
N PRO A 543 3.13 21.63 23.71
CA PRO A 543 3.79 22.32 24.83
C PRO A 543 5.32 22.27 24.77
N GLU A 544 5.90 21.22 24.20
CA GLU A 544 7.36 21.09 24.11
C GLU A 544 7.96 21.97 23.00
N GLN A 545 7.27 22.05 21.86
CA GLN A 545 7.74 22.73 20.66
C GLN A 545 7.35 24.22 20.63
N ALA A 546 6.22 24.61 21.24
CA ALA A 546 5.66 25.96 21.18
C ALA A 546 6.06 26.85 22.38
N ARG A 547 7.36 26.91 22.72
CA ARG A 547 7.84 27.70 23.88
C ARG A 547 7.90 29.21 23.62
N PHE A 548 8.04 29.63 22.36
CA PHE A 548 8.07 31.01 21.89
C PHE A 548 8.89 31.99 22.76
N ALA A 549 10.22 31.93 22.66
CA ALA A 549 11.12 32.72 23.51
C ALA A 549 11.09 34.24 23.23
N LYS A 550 10.79 34.66 21.99
CA LYS A 550 10.84 36.06 21.54
C LYS A 550 9.51 36.79 21.73
N LEU A 551 8.39 36.07 21.74
CA LEU A 551 7.05 36.67 21.85
C LEU A 551 6.80 37.47 23.16
N PRO A 552 7.24 37.02 24.36
CA PRO A 552 6.95 37.74 25.60
C PRO A 552 7.48 39.18 25.62
N GLU A 553 8.69 39.41 25.09
CA GLU A 553 9.29 40.74 25.08
C GLU A 553 8.55 41.69 24.14
N ILE A 554 8.18 41.23 22.94
CA ILE A 554 7.48 42.07 21.96
C ILE A 554 6.03 42.32 22.39
N VAL A 555 5.36 41.34 22.99
CA VAL A 555 4.01 41.51 23.57
C VAL A 555 4.03 42.57 24.68
N ARG A 556 5.07 42.61 25.52
CA ARG A 556 5.24 43.67 26.52
C ARG A 556 5.37 45.06 25.86
N LYS A 557 6.15 45.19 24.77
CA LYS A 557 6.29 46.46 24.02
C LYS A 557 4.95 46.91 23.41
N LEU A 558 4.17 45.98 22.85
CA LEU A 558 2.83 46.28 22.34
C LEU A 558 1.88 46.72 23.46
N HIS A 559 1.91 46.09 24.64
CA HIS A 559 1.13 46.54 25.80
C HIS A 559 1.53 47.93 26.28
N GLN A 560 2.82 48.30 26.19
CA GLN A 560 3.27 49.66 26.50
C GLN A 560 2.66 50.69 25.56
N LEU A 561 2.59 50.42 24.25
CA LEU A 561 1.94 51.32 23.28
C LEU A 561 0.45 51.53 23.59
N VAL A 562 -0.25 50.47 23.98
CA VAL A 562 -1.65 50.57 24.41
C VAL A 562 -1.77 51.42 25.69
N ALA A 563 -0.87 51.21 26.66
CA ALA A 563 -0.85 52.01 27.89
C ALA A 563 -0.56 53.49 27.64
N THR A 564 0.37 53.81 26.73
CA THR A 564 0.66 55.20 26.35
C THR A 564 -0.52 55.86 25.65
N GLU A 565 -1.25 55.13 24.80
CA GLU A 565 -2.46 55.65 24.16
C GLU A 565 -3.56 55.93 25.17
N VAL A 566 -3.78 55.04 26.14
CA VAL A 566 -4.76 55.27 27.21
C VAL A 566 -4.44 56.55 27.98
N SER A 567 -3.15 56.80 28.26
CA SER A 567 -2.69 58.04 28.88
C SER A 567 -2.93 59.27 28.01
N LEU A 568 -2.69 59.17 26.70
CA LEU A 568 -2.89 60.24 25.72
C LEU A 568 -4.38 60.57 25.49
N GLN A 569 -5.26 59.57 25.43
CA GLN A 569 -6.71 59.81 25.34
C GLN A 569 -7.26 60.42 26.64
N LEU A 570 -6.69 60.05 27.79
CA LEU A 570 -7.05 60.66 29.07
C LEU A 570 -6.64 62.13 29.11
N SER A 571 -5.44 62.45 28.60
CA SER A 571 -4.97 63.84 28.50
C SER A 571 -5.83 64.65 27.55
N ALA A 572 -6.10 64.16 26.34
CA ALA A 572 -6.97 64.83 25.37
C ALA A 572 -8.41 65.05 25.88
N SER A 573 -8.93 64.13 26.70
CA SER A 573 -10.27 64.27 27.28
C SER A 573 -10.34 65.36 28.37
N ARG A 574 -9.22 65.79 28.93
CA ARG A 574 -9.13 66.75 30.05
C ARG A 574 -8.51 68.08 29.63
N GLU A 575 -7.56 68.06 28.71
CA GLU A 575 -6.94 69.22 28.07
C GLU A 575 -8.00 70.03 27.31
N GLY A 576 -8.26 71.27 27.76
CA GLY A 576 -9.21 72.18 27.10
C GLY A 576 -10.62 72.21 27.70
N GLN A 577 -10.97 71.32 28.64
CA GLN A 577 -12.19 71.52 29.45
C GLN A 577 -11.96 72.67 30.45
N LYS A 578 -12.53 73.85 30.15
CA LYS A 578 -12.61 74.96 31.12
C LYS A 578 -13.19 74.42 32.43
N LYS A 579 -12.52 74.71 33.56
CA LYS A 579 -12.95 74.36 34.93
C LYS A 579 -14.47 74.49 35.08
N SER A 580 -15.17 73.37 34.97
CA SER A 580 -16.63 73.37 35.14
C SER A 580 -16.92 73.42 36.63
N MET A 581 -17.46 74.56 37.06
CA MET A 581 -17.91 74.86 38.42
C MET A 581 -16.76 74.92 39.45
N LYS A 582 -16.47 76.11 39.97
CA LYS A 582 -15.66 76.24 41.20
C LYS A 582 -16.48 75.62 42.34
N TRP A 583 -16.19 74.36 42.69
CA TRP A 583 -16.66 73.77 43.93
C TRP A 583 -16.01 74.54 45.10
N SER A 584 -16.81 74.99 46.07
CA SER A 584 -16.26 75.57 47.30
C SER A 584 -15.63 74.46 48.12
N LYS A 585 -14.37 74.64 48.55
CA LYS A 585 -13.60 73.69 49.38
C LYS A 585 -14.34 73.25 50.65
N ASP A 586 -15.30 74.04 51.13
CA ASP A 586 -16.03 73.81 52.39
C ASP A 586 -17.20 72.80 52.29
N MET A 587 -17.48 72.24 51.11
CA MET A 587 -18.61 71.32 50.89
C MET A 587 -18.26 69.83 50.85
N LEU A 588 -16.97 69.47 50.79
CA LEU A 588 -16.53 68.07 50.80
C LEU A 588 -16.21 67.64 52.24
N PRO A 589 -16.70 66.49 52.71
CA PRO A 589 -16.23 65.91 53.97
C PRO A 589 -14.71 65.68 53.91
N ASP A 590 -14.00 65.93 55.02
CA ASP A 590 -12.52 65.91 55.11
C ASP A 590 -11.83 64.59 54.65
N ASN A 591 -12.60 63.54 54.33
CA ASN A 591 -12.12 62.21 53.94
C ASN A 591 -12.69 61.71 52.60
N MET A 592 -13.00 62.60 51.66
CA MET A 592 -13.57 62.23 50.36
C MET A 592 -12.79 62.83 49.18
N PRO A 593 -12.54 62.07 48.10
CA PRO A 593 -11.90 62.62 46.92
C PRO A 593 -12.83 63.62 46.23
N SER A 594 -12.25 64.62 45.56
CA SER A 594 -13.01 65.57 44.76
C SER A 594 -13.76 64.85 43.62
N PRO A 595 -14.87 65.42 43.14
CA PRO A 595 -15.54 64.93 41.93
C PRO A 595 -14.58 64.84 40.73
N CYS A 596 -13.55 65.68 40.68
CA CYS A 596 -12.52 65.66 39.65
C CYS A 596 -11.65 64.40 39.73
N ALA A 597 -11.13 64.06 40.91
CA ALA A 597 -10.32 62.86 41.11
C ALA A 597 -11.12 61.57 40.84
N PHE A 598 -12.35 61.48 41.37
CA PHE A 598 -13.21 60.32 41.14
C PHE A 598 -13.64 60.18 39.67
N SER A 599 -14.01 61.29 39.00
CA SER A 599 -14.37 61.27 37.58
C SER A 599 -13.18 60.93 36.68
N THR A 600 -11.95 61.24 37.10
CA THR A 600 -10.73 60.86 36.37
C THR A 600 -10.54 59.35 36.34
N LEU A 601 -10.71 58.66 37.48
CA LEU A 601 -10.67 57.18 37.50
C LEU A 601 -11.82 56.56 36.69
N ARG A 602 -13.03 57.14 36.77
CA ARG A 602 -14.16 56.68 35.96
C ARG A 602 -13.90 56.85 34.46
N GLN A 603 -13.33 57.99 34.06
CA GLN A 603 -12.98 58.26 32.66
C GLN A 603 -11.85 57.34 32.19
N LEU A 604 -10.87 57.04 33.04
CA LEU A 604 -9.82 56.06 32.76
C LEU A 604 -10.42 54.67 32.49
N CYS A 605 -11.33 54.18 33.35
CA CYS A 605 -12.04 52.91 33.10
C CYS A 605 -12.77 52.91 31.76
N LYS A 606 -13.41 54.03 31.40
CA LYS A 606 -14.13 54.17 30.14
C LYS A 606 -13.18 54.08 28.94
N ILE A 607 -12.06 54.81 28.98
CA ILE A 607 -11.03 54.79 27.93
C ILE A 607 -10.42 53.39 27.79
N MET A 608 -10.10 52.73 28.91
CA MET A 608 -9.64 51.34 28.89
C MET A 608 -10.66 50.42 28.22
N LEU A 609 -11.96 50.55 28.53
CA LEU A 609 -12.99 49.75 27.87
C LEU A 609 -13.09 50.05 26.35
N GLU A 610 -12.95 51.31 25.94
CA GLU A 610 -13.01 51.75 24.54
C GLU A 610 -11.80 51.28 23.72
N VAL A 611 -10.59 51.37 24.28
CA VAL A 611 -9.33 50.99 23.61
C VAL A 611 -9.16 49.48 23.55
N GLY A 612 -9.28 48.80 24.70
CA GLY A 612 -8.88 47.39 24.84
C GLY A 612 -10.04 46.41 25.01
N GLY A 613 -11.28 46.87 25.12
CA GLY A 613 -12.42 46.01 25.42
C GLY A 613 -12.35 45.41 26.83
N THR A 614 -13.01 44.27 27.04
CA THR A 614 -12.95 43.53 28.32
C THR A 614 -11.80 42.52 28.38
N ASP A 615 -11.11 42.30 27.26
CA ASP A 615 -10.28 41.12 27.04
C ASP A 615 -8.79 41.38 27.23
N LEU A 616 -8.34 42.62 27.06
CA LEU A 616 -6.91 42.95 27.07
C LEU A 616 -6.33 43.16 28.48
N TRP A 617 -7.17 43.47 29.46
CA TRP A 617 -6.75 44.00 30.76
C TRP A 617 -6.39 42.89 31.77
N SER A 618 -5.14 42.41 31.71
CA SER A 618 -4.53 41.59 32.77
C SER A 618 -3.76 42.45 33.77
N LEU A 619 -3.46 41.91 34.97
CA LEU A 619 -2.73 42.63 36.02
C LEU A 619 -1.42 43.30 35.51
N PRO A 620 -0.55 42.61 34.73
CA PRO A 620 0.66 43.24 34.19
C PRO A 620 0.37 44.41 33.23
N VAL A 621 -0.67 44.30 32.40
CA VAL A 621 -1.06 45.35 31.46
C VAL A 621 -1.61 46.57 32.20
N VAL A 622 -2.42 46.33 33.24
CA VAL A 622 -2.94 47.39 34.10
C VAL A 622 -1.82 48.08 34.88
N GLY A 623 -0.80 47.34 35.33
CA GLY A 623 0.42 47.93 35.90
C GLY A 623 1.09 48.94 34.96
N LEU A 624 1.24 48.59 33.67
CA LEU A 624 1.78 49.51 32.65
C LEU A 624 0.89 50.74 32.42
N VAL A 625 -0.44 50.58 32.44
CA VAL A 625 -1.38 51.71 32.36
C VAL A 625 -1.24 52.63 33.57
N LYS A 626 -1.17 52.06 34.79
CA LYS A 626 -0.98 52.81 36.03
C LYS A 626 0.31 53.62 35.99
N GLU A 627 1.41 53.04 35.50
CA GLU A 627 2.70 53.71 35.31
C GLU A 627 2.62 54.84 34.27
N ALA A 628 2.04 54.57 33.09
CA ALA A 628 1.90 55.54 32.00
C ALA A 628 0.98 56.72 32.38
N VAL A 629 -0.11 56.47 33.11
CA VAL A 629 -1.03 57.51 33.58
C VAL A 629 -0.42 58.26 34.76
N GLY A 630 0.16 57.57 35.74
CA GLY A 630 0.81 58.17 36.89
C GLY A 630 1.95 59.13 36.48
N SER A 631 2.81 58.70 35.56
CA SER A 631 3.89 59.54 35.03
C SER A 631 3.40 60.78 34.28
N HIS A 632 2.15 60.82 33.82
CA HIS A 632 1.54 61.97 33.17
C HIS A 632 0.80 62.88 34.17
N ILE A 633 -0.16 62.36 34.93
CA ILE A 633 -1.07 63.18 35.75
C ILE A 633 -0.39 63.85 36.95
N PHE A 634 0.75 63.31 37.41
CA PHE A 634 1.50 63.89 38.53
C PHE A 634 2.56 64.92 38.10
N ARG A 635 2.67 65.24 36.79
CA ARG A 635 3.55 66.32 36.33
C ARG A 635 3.01 67.66 36.79
N SER A 636 3.89 68.53 37.31
CA SER A 636 3.52 69.82 37.92
C SER A 636 2.68 70.72 37.00
N GLU A 637 2.85 70.60 35.69
CA GLU A 637 2.19 71.41 34.66
C GLU A 637 0.70 71.05 34.45
N VAL A 638 0.36 69.77 34.57
CA VAL A 638 -0.99 69.24 34.26
C VAL A 638 -1.75 68.75 35.50
N LYS A 639 -1.08 68.66 36.65
CA LYS A 639 -1.64 68.19 37.93
C LYS A 639 -2.96 68.89 38.31
N ALA A 640 -3.07 70.18 38.03
CA ALA A 640 -4.26 70.99 38.34
C ALA A 640 -5.51 70.62 37.51
N TRP A 641 -5.38 69.78 36.47
CA TRP A 641 -6.51 69.29 35.67
C TRP A 641 -7.12 68.00 36.22
N TYR A 642 -6.42 67.31 37.11
CA TYR A 642 -6.83 66.01 37.64
C TYR A 642 -7.05 66.01 39.15
N MET A 643 -6.45 66.98 39.86
CA MET A 643 -6.42 67.06 41.32
C MET A 643 -6.72 68.49 41.77
N GLU A 644 -7.55 68.63 42.79
CA GLU A 644 -7.90 69.93 43.38
C GLU A 644 -7.25 70.13 44.75
N ASN A 645 -7.11 69.03 45.52
CA ASN A 645 -6.61 69.04 46.90
C ASN A 645 -5.52 67.98 47.15
N GLU A 646 -4.84 68.06 48.29
CA GLU A 646 -3.81 67.09 48.68
C GLU A 646 -4.37 65.68 48.92
N PHE A 647 -5.63 65.57 49.34
CA PHE A 647 -6.33 64.29 49.45
C PHE A 647 -6.49 63.59 48.08
N ASP A 648 -6.76 64.34 47.01
CA ASP A 648 -6.88 63.79 45.65
C ASP A 648 -5.56 63.19 45.16
N GLU A 649 -4.46 63.87 45.49
CA GLU A 649 -3.12 63.41 45.15
C GLU A 649 -2.78 62.11 45.90
N ALA A 650 -3.14 62.00 47.18
CA ALA A 650 -2.99 60.76 47.96
C ALA A 650 -3.89 59.64 47.43
N TYR A 651 -5.16 59.93 47.13
CA TYR A 651 -6.14 58.97 46.61
C TYR A 651 -5.72 58.40 45.24
N LEU A 652 -5.37 59.27 44.29
CA LEU A 652 -4.92 58.85 42.96
C LEU A 652 -3.56 58.15 43.01
N SER A 653 -2.66 58.52 43.94
CA SER A 653 -1.37 57.83 44.10
C SER A 653 -1.55 56.38 44.53
N ILE A 654 -2.49 56.13 45.46
CA ILE A 654 -2.82 54.79 45.93
C ILE A 654 -3.53 53.99 44.82
N ALA A 655 -4.47 54.61 44.11
CA ALA A 655 -5.20 53.95 43.02
C ALA A 655 -4.28 53.53 41.85
N LEU A 656 -3.24 54.31 41.56
CA LEU A 656 -2.26 54.05 40.50
C LEU A 656 -1.00 53.33 40.99
N GLY A 657 -0.98 52.81 42.23
CA GLY A 657 0.13 51.99 42.73
C GLY A 657 1.47 52.74 42.90
N ARG A 658 1.44 54.07 43.08
CA ARG A 658 2.66 54.84 43.36
C ARG A 658 3.08 54.66 44.81
N ASP A 659 4.37 54.41 45.06
CA ASP A 659 4.93 54.34 46.41
C ASP A 659 4.77 55.68 47.14
N THR A 660 3.79 55.75 48.03
CA THR A 660 3.54 56.93 48.88
C THR A 660 4.44 56.97 50.12
N SER A 661 5.35 55.99 50.28
CA SER A 661 6.26 55.85 51.43
C SER A 661 7.40 56.88 51.45
N ALA A 662 7.71 57.50 50.31
CA ALA A 662 8.84 58.43 50.15
C ALA A 662 8.49 59.93 50.29
N ALA A 663 7.22 60.30 50.48
CA ALA A 663 6.79 61.70 50.53
C ALA A 663 6.66 62.21 51.98
N PRO A 664 7.19 63.40 52.33
CA PRO A 664 7.08 64.01 53.66
C PRO A 664 5.70 64.68 53.82
N ARG A 665 4.61 63.91 53.80
CA ARG A 665 3.22 64.43 53.86
C ARG A 665 2.45 63.84 55.05
N GLU A 666 1.40 64.55 55.46
CA GLU A 666 0.52 64.20 56.59
C GLU A 666 0.06 62.73 56.49
N LYS A 667 0.61 61.88 57.37
CA LYS A 667 0.32 60.43 57.44
C LYS A 667 -1.19 60.14 57.61
N THR A 668 -1.94 61.10 58.14
CA THR A 668 -3.39 61.05 58.32
C THR A 668 -4.14 60.99 56.98
N ASN A 669 -3.80 61.85 56.03
CA ASN A 669 -4.48 61.93 54.72
C ASN A 669 -4.20 60.70 53.84
N ILE A 670 -2.99 60.14 53.94
CA ILE A 670 -2.63 58.90 53.22
C ILE A 670 -3.43 57.71 53.76
N LYS A 671 -3.60 57.63 55.09
CA LYS A 671 -4.36 56.55 55.73
C LYS A 671 -5.86 56.65 55.39
N SER A 672 -6.45 57.84 55.48
CA SER A 672 -7.86 58.03 55.11
C SER A 672 -8.12 57.81 53.62
N ALA A 673 -7.22 58.24 52.73
CA ALA A 673 -7.29 57.94 51.30
C ALA A 673 -7.17 56.44 51.01
N SER A 674 -6.32 55.71 51.73
CA SER A 674 -6.17 54.25 51.62
C SER A 674 -7.45 53.52 52.04
N GLU A 675 -8.04 53.90 53.18
CA GLU A 675 -9.31 53.33 53.64
C GLU A 675 -10.46 53.62 52.68
N TYR A 676 -10.51 54.83 52.10
CA TYR A 676 -11.51 55.19 51.10
C TYR A 676 -11.33 54.42 49.79
N TRP A 677 -10.08 54.27 49.31
CA TRP A 677 -9.78 53.43 48.15
C TRP A 677 -10.16 51.97 48.39
N ALA A 678 -9.86 51.42 49.56
CA ALA A 678 -10.24 50.05 49.90
C ALA A 678 -11.76 49.81 49.79
N ARG A 679 -12.57 50.82 50.13
CA ARG A 679 -14.04 50.77 49.99
C ARG A 679 -14.52 50.96 48.54
N THR A 680 -13.78 51.71 47.72
CA THR A 680 -14.23 52.13 46.38
C THR A 680 -13.56 51.39 45.22
N LYS A 681 -12.46 50.68 45.44
CA LYS A 681 -11.67 50.00 44.39
C LYS A 681 -12.47 49.06 43.50
N LEU A 682 -13.49 48.38 44.03
CA LEU A 682 -14.35 47.46 43.28
C LEU A 682 -15.20 48.17 42.20
N LEU A 683 -15.47 49.47 42.38
CA LEU A 683 -16.19 50.28 41.39
C LEU A 683 -15.38 50.47 40.09
N PHE A 684 -14.07 50.26 40.15
CA PHE A 684 -13.14 50.51 39.04
C PHE A 684 -12.58 49.21 38.41
N GLY A 685 -13.17 48.06 38.74
CA GLY A 685 -12.84 46.78 38.11
C GLY A 685 -11.36 46.41 38.22
N VAL A 686 -10.71 46.15 37.08
CA VAL A 686 -9.31 45.66 37.03
C VAL A 686 -8.30 46.65 37.62
N LEU A 687 -8.60 47.97 37.63
CA LEU A 687 -7.77 48.99 38.29
C LEU A 687 -7.72 48.82 39.82
N GLY A 688 -8.75 48.22 40.41
CA GLY A 688 -8.88 48.04 41.85
C GLY A 688 -8.07 46.89 42.45
N PHE A 689 -7.48 46.04 41.61
CA PHE A 689 -6.68 44.91 42.10
C PHE A 689 -5.24 45.34 42.42
N PRO A 690 -4.68 44.90 43.56
CA PRO A 690 -3.32 45.21 43.94
C PRO A 690 -2.33 44.48 43.02
N ASP A 691 -1.20 45.14 42.75
CA ASP A 691 -0.08 44.55 42.01
C ASP A 691 0.57 43.50 42.94
N GLY A 692 0.13 42.24 42.88
CA GLY A 692 0.71 41.14 43.66
C GLY A 692 -0.22 40.06 44.21
N MET A 693 -1.55 40.14 44.05
CA MET A 693 -2.40 38.96 44.28
C MET A 693 -2.52 38.15 42.99
N GLY A 694 -1.55 37.25 42.79
CA GLY A 694 -1.65 36.19 41.81
C GLY A 694 -2.36 34.98 42.40
N GLU A 695 -3.49 34.62 41.79
CA GLU A 695 -3.85 33.27 41.36
C GLU A 695 -4.92 33.36 40.27
#